data_AF-A0A5E7HNW2-F1
#
_entry.id   AF-A0A5E7HNW2-F1
#
_cell.length_a   1.000
_cell.length_b   1.000
_cell.length_c   1.000
_cell.angle_alpha   90.00
_cell.angle_beta   90.00
_cell.angle_gamma   90.00
#
_symmetry.space_group_name_H-M   'P 1'
#
loop_
_entity.id
_entity.type
_entity.pdbx_description
1 polymer ?
#
loop_
_entity_poly.entity_id
_entity_poly.type
_entity_poly.pdbx_seq_one_letter_code
_entity_poly.pdbx_strand_id
1 'polypeptide(L)'
;MENSARDADWAELENSIKSALRYSSARTESLDWAVMIFSVAFGNKFLGSDFNGDAPAEYFREQIERRFEKEDYIIPLTLKSLDDDALIECWRATVQWLKELSDAELRDFSIYLIDKLISSNIGYEVGASKVSALMVRGIFNRGKDSELIDVTPSTGELFVAARDLSYVKPYMARQKVGADALLKLKLSLHNIAYQQIGINDIARGISSRAICVLDINATSSEGIFSQAPKSEPVSTLKQFMTFGIQNRCVIITPLMRDKNFRLGEKLLKLASERLPISAVIRFSASESGKVSNALMIITDGDRSEEKYRDVLYVDISKGNTALQELNYLEASELAASIYQLWNGHLEENSSNLNVQRVLNAQFEHGYRDIPRLCGVFRWSSKTRIELHSLKEPDELSRRKYQPSLLINSAPILDELSSSRGNQCLYVIGNNGEGKSFLLRDLIHLMVEDHRECVALTVSLADRFPSMSDGLGDRYRRMGEFSSKSKRSESTTRALLEMLGKFDRRFDVFTEAMTALGFNQNLYLVRKSNAGKQDSNSKSVIPLKYFSLQYHSDPDSPHAIDPARYEVGIVPRDENYIIPFSRLSSGERNIIQLVTLLVSAASREATFFLDEPEISLHVKWQQVLPNIFSSIAKEFKLSLVLATHSPVIIANAGFGNSICYVAHAGTLELINSKDRHSVETILLQGFQTYTPHNREVHEKCANLVSNVIGLVNTDKAQATDAGAKAIAALQSITAIIQKTGQHNGDAQARGDLDLLEKAIAAIRSVVPTKQVSG
;
A
#
# COMPACT_ATOMS: atom_id res chain seq x y z
N MET A 1 5.42 10.21 -11.99
CA MET A 1 6.34 11.08 -12.75
C MET A 1 7.69 11.31 -12.04
N GLU A 2 7.85 11.03 -10.73
CA GLU A 2 9.18 11.01 -10.07
C GLU A 2 9.92 9.66 -10.13
N ASN A 3 9.27 8.59 -10.61
CA ASN A 3 9.89 7.28 -10.78
C ASN A 3 10.71 7.12 -12.08
N SER A 4 10.70 8.08 -13.01
CA SER A 4 11.43 7.96 -14.28
C SER A 4 12.94 8.16 -14.15
N ALA A 5 13.43 8.66 -13.01
CA ALA A 5 14.87 8.73 -12.72
C ALA A 5 15.45 7.41 -12.17
N ARG A 6 14.66 6.32 -12.11
CA ARG A 6 15.05 5.04 -11.47
C ARG A 6 15.65 3.99 -12.40
N ASP A 7 15.65 4.18 -13.72
CA ASP A 7 16.24 3.18 -14.63
C ASP A 7 17.74 3.41 -14.88
N ALA A 8 18.30 4.53 -14.43
CA ALA A 8 19.74 4.77 -14.41
C ALA A 8 20.30 4.59 -12.99
N ASP A 9 21.23 3.64 -12.81
CA ASP A 9 22.00 3.54 -11.58
C ASP A 9 23.04 4.67 -11.55
N TRP A 10 22.60 5.86 -11.13
CA TRP A 10 23.48 7.04 -11.01
C TRP A 10 24.67 6.79 -10.08
N ALA A 11 24.55 5.85 -9.14
CA ALA A 11 25.67 5.46 -8.28
C ALA A 11 26.70 4.60 -9.04
N GLU A 12 26.26 3.74 -9.96
CA GLU A 12 27.15 3.00 -10.88
C GLU A 12 27.88 3.96 -11.83
N LEU A 13 27.18 4.95 -12.40
CA LEU A 13 27.79 5.98 -13.24
C LEU A 13 28.79 6.83 -12.43
N GLU A 14 28.43 7.28 -11.23
CA GLU A 14 29.31 7.99 -10.30
C GLU A 14 30.57 7.16 -9.97
N ASN A 15 30.41 5.87 -9.69
CA ASN A 15 31.52 4.97 -9.40
C ASN A 15 32.42 4.76 -10.62
N SER A 16 31.85 4.69 -11.83
CA SER A 16 32.60 4.57 -13.07
C SER A 16 33.44 5.81 -13.35
N ILE A 17 32.86 7.01 -13.14
CA ILE A 17 33.58 8.29 -13.22
C ILE A 17 34.69 8.31 -12.17
N LYS A 18 34.38 8.06 -10.89
CA LYS A 18 35.40 8.02 -9.81
C LYS A 18 36.50 6.99 -10.08
N SER A 19 36.18 5.84 -10.67
CA SER A 19 37.16 4.82 -11.03
C SER A 19 38.09 5.29 -12.14
N ALA A 20 37.55 5.95 -13.17
CA ALA A 20 38.36 6.57 -14.22
C ALA A 20 39.28 7.65 -13.66
N LEU A 21 38.79 8.45 -12.69
CA LEU A 21 39.56 9.50 -12.03
C LEU A 21 40.67 8.98 -11.11
N ARG A 22 40.54 7.78 -10.53
CA ARG A 22 41.57 7.15 -9.67
C ARG A 22 42.89 6.85 -10.39
N TYR A 23 42.88 6.77 -11.72
CA TYR A 23 44.10 6.55 -12.53
C TYR A 23 44.89 7.83 -12.80
N SER A 24 44.25 9.00 -12.66
CA SER A 24 44.94 10.29 -12.58
C SER A 24 45.45 10.46 -11.14
N SER A 25 46.64 11.02 -10.93
CA SER A 25 47.27 11.21 -9.61
C SER A 25 46.52 12.14 -8.63
N ALA A 26 45.29 12.52 -8.95
CA ALA A 26 44.49 13.47 -8.22
C ALA A 26 43.78 12.82 -7.01
N ARG A 27 44.14 13.27 -5.80
CA ARG A 27 43.24 13.18 -4.64
C ARG A 27 42.15 14.24 -4.82
N THR A 28 41.17 13.97 -5.66
CA THR A 28 39.98 14.82 -5.77
C THR A 28 39.23 14.81 -4.43
N GLU A 29 39.09 15.97 -3.78
CA GLU A 29 38.09 16.12 -2.73
C GLU A 29 36.70 15.96 -3.36
N SER A 30 35.68 15.65 -2.56
CA SER A 30 34.34 15.25 -3.04
C SER A 30 33.59 16.28 -3.89
N LEU A 31 34.16 17.46 -4.10
CA LEU A 31 33.47 18.65 -4.58
C LEU A 31 34.01 19.17 -5.93
N ASP A 32 35.28 18.92 -6.26
CA ASP A 32 35.93 19.45 -7.48
C ASP A 32 35.37 18.81 -8.77
N TRP A 33 35.15 17.50 -8.76
CA TRP A 33 34.56 16.77 -9.89
C TRP A 33 33.08 17.11 -10.12
N ALA A 34 32.33 17.42 -9.05
CA ALA A 34 30.93 17.82 -9.14
C ALA A 34 30.80 19.21 -9.79
N VAL A 35 31.67 20.17 -9.42
CA VAL A 35 31.75 21.50 -10.07
C VAL A 35 32.06 21.38 -11.57
N MET A 36 32.90 20.42 -11.96
CA MET A 36 33.18 20.14 -13.38
C MET A 36 31.96 19.59 -14.10
N ILE A 37 31.21 18.65 -13.51
CA ILE A 37 29.97 18.14 -14.09
C ILE A 37 28.93 19.25 -14.23
N PHE A 38 28.78 20.14 -13.25
CA PHE A 38 27.88 21.29 -13.35
C PHE A 38 28.27 22.25 -14.47
N SER A 39 29.57 22.52 -14.62
CA SER A 39 30.10 23.34 -15.71
C SER A 39 29.75 22.76 -17.09
N VAL A 40 29.75 21.44 -17.23
CA VAL A 40 29.38 20.75 -18.48
C VAL A 40 27.86 20.69 -18.67
N ALA A 41 27.09 20.39 -17.62
CA ALA A 41 25.63 20.26 -17.69
C ALA A 41 24.91 21.58 -17.99
N PHE A 42 25.35 22.70 -17.39
CA PHE A 42 24.88 24.04 -17.76
C PHE A 42 25.49 24.55 -19.08
N GLY A 43 26.49 23.84 -19.59
CA GLY A 43 27.24 24.10 -20.81
C GLY A 43 26.60 23.53 -22.08
N ASN A 44 25.42 22.90 -22.06
CA ASN A 44 24.80 22.35 -23.29
C ASN A 44 24.41 23.40 -24.37
N LYS A 45 24.63 24.70 -24.13
CA LYS A 45 24.64 25.73 -25.19
C LYS A 45 26.04 26.05 -25.77
N PHE A 46 27.10 25.43 -25.27
CA PHE A 46 28.50 25.77 -25.51
C PHE A 46 29.41 24.56 -25.78
N LEU A 47 28.89 23.43 -26.24
CA LEU A 47 29.65 22.50 -27.09
C LEU A 47 29.96 23.15 -28.46
N GLY A 48 30.46 24.39 -28.44
CA GLY A 48 31.13 24.98 -29.59
C GLY A 48 32.49 24.30 -29.79
N SER A 49 33.02 24.42 -31.00
CA SER A 49 34.30 23.85 -31.44
C SER A 49 35.52 24.17 -30.56
N ASP A 50 35.41 25.16 -29.67
CA ASP A 50 36.49 25.71 -28.85
C ASP A 50 36.78 24.90 -27.57
N PHE A 51 35.92 23.92 -27.25
CA PHE A 51 36.06 23.02 -26.10
C PHE A 51 36.54 21.61 -26.50
N ASN A 52 37.22 21.50 -27.65
CA ASN A 52 38.08 20.33 -27.91
C ASN A 52 39.18 20.31 -26.86
N GLY A 53 39.51 19.13 -26.33
CA GLY A 53 40.35 18.93 -25.15
C GLY A 53 41.81 19.43 -25.22
N ASP A 54 42.12 20.36 -26.11
CA ASP A 54 43.44 20.96 -26.37
C ASP A 54 43.60 22.36 -25.74
N ALA A 55 42.57 22.90 -25.08
CA ALA A 55 42.68 24.19 -24.39
C ALA A 55 43.55 24.09 -23.10
N PRO A 56 44.26 25.16 -22.71
CA PRO A 56 45.05 25.17 -21.47
C PRO A 56 44.18 25.06 -20.21
N ALA A 57 44.67 24.39 -19.17
CA ALA A 57 43.97 24.25 -17.88
C ALA A 57 43.56 25.60 -17.26
N GLU A 58 44.40 26.62 -17.39
CA GLU A 58 44.14 27.98 -16.92
C GLU A 58 42.92 28.61 -17.62
N TYR A 59 42.75 28.36 -18.92
CA TYR A 59 41.57 28.80 -19.67
C TYR A 59 40.30 28.10 -19.17
N PHE A 60 40.37 26.80 -18.88
CA PHE A 60 39.23 26.07 -18.30
C PHE A 60 38.81 26.62 -16.95
N ARG A 61 39.78 26.86 -16.04
CA ARG A 61 39.50 27.43 -14.70
C ARG A 61 38.84 28.78 -14.81
N GLU A 62 39.39 29.67 -15.63
CA GLU A 62 38.87 31.03 -15.79
C GLU A 62 37.45 31.04 -16.37
N GLN A 63 37.15 30.19 -17.35
CA GLN A 63 35.80 30.10 -17.93
C GLN A 63 34.77 29.56 -16.93
N ILE A 64 35.16 28.56 -16.13
CA ILE A 64 34.31 28.03 -15.05
C ILE A 64 34.08 29.13 -14.01
N GLU A 65 35.14 29.73 -13.46
CA GLU A 65 35.05 30.77 -12.42
C GLU A 65 34.20 31.97 -12.89
N ARG A 66 34.46 32.53 -14.07
CA ARG A 66 33.66 33.64 -14.63
C ARG A 66 32.19 33.30 -14.79
N ARG A 67 31.85 32.04 -15.09
CA ARG A 67 30.45 31.62 -15.25
C ARG A 67 29.75 31.50 -13.91
N PHE A 68 30.41 30.92 -12.92
CA PHE A 68 29.91 30.86 -11.55
C PHE A 68 29.73 32.27 -10.97
N GLU A 69 30.68 33.18 -11.22
CA GLU A 69 30.56 34.61 -10.86
C GLU A 69 29.38 35.29 -11.55
N LYS A 70 29.19 35.09 -12.86
CA LYS A 70 28.09 35.70 -13.63
C LYS A 70 26.71 35.29 -13.15
N GLU A 71 26.57 34.06 -12.65
CA GLU A 71 25.32 33.52 -12.14
C GLU A 71 25.19 33.66 -10.60
N ASP A 72 26.08 34.44 -9.97
CA ASP A 72 26.09 34.73 -8.52
C ASP A 72 26.19 33.45 -7.64
N TYR A 73 26.82 32.40 -8.18
CA TYR A 73 27.16 31.19 -7.46
C TYR A 73 28.52 31.39 -6.78
N ILE A 74 28.50 32.00 -5.60
CA ILE A 74 29.70 32.11 -4.76
C ILE A 74 29.93 30.76 -4.09
N ILE A 75 30.53 29.82 -4.82
CA ILE A 75 31.07 28.58 -4.26
C ILE A 75 32.52 28.88 -3.87
N PRO A 76 32.86 29.00 -2.57
CA PRO A 76 34.24 29.20 -2.18
C PRO A 76 34.96 27.84 -2.23
N LEU A 77 35.31 27.34 -3.42
CA LEU A 77 36.17 26.16 -3.56
C LEU A 77 37.23 26.30 -4.64
N THR A 78 38.41 25.90 -4.19
CA THR A 78 39.67 25.61 -4.86
C THR A 78 39.53 24.73 -6.11
N LEU A 79 39.24 25.27 -7.29
CA LEU A 79 39.76 24.63 -8.53
C LEU A 79 41.31 24.57 -8.52
N LYS A 80 41.94 25.38 -7.65
CA LYS A 80 43.37 25.39 -7.37
C LYS A 80 43.91 24.12 -6.68
N SER A 81 43.06 23.24 -6.14
CA SER A 81 43.49 21.98 -5.50
C SER A 81 43.95 20.93 -6.52
N LEU A 82 43.37 20.97 -7.73
CA LEU A 82 43.77 20.11 -8.84
C LEU A 82 45.02 20.70 -9.49
N ASP A 83 45.95 19.85 -9.91
CA ASP A 83 46.98 20.25 -10.87
C ASP A 83 46.37 20.35 -12.28
N ASP A 84 47.10 21.00 -13.20
CA ASP A 84 46.59 21.29 -14.55
C ASP A 84 46.34 20.03 -15.38
N ASP A 85 47.18 19.01 -15.22
CA ASP A 85 47.03 17.73 -15.92
C ASP A 85 45.81 16.96 -15.40
N ALA A 86 45.63 16.90 -14.08
CA ALA A 86 44.46 16.32 -13.43
C ALA A 86 43.16 17.00 -13.85
N LEU A 87 43.14 18.33 -13.93
CA LEU A 87 41.95 19.08 -14.37
C LEU A 87 41.56 18.71 -15.80
N ILE A 88 42.54 18.64 -16.72
CA ILE A 88 42.28 18.32 -18.12
C ILE A 88 41.83 16.86 -18.28
N GLU A 89 42.46 15.91 -17.58
CA GLU A 89 42.07 14.50 -17.60
C GLU A 89 40.66 14.30 -17.03
N CYS A 90 40.36 14.93 -15.89
CA CYS A 90 39.02 14.91 -15.29
C CYS A 90 37.97 15.45 -16.27
N TRP A 91 38.29 16.52 -17.00
CA TRP A 91 37.39 17.16 -17.95
C TRP A 91 37.10 16.25 -19.14
N ARG A 92 38.15 15.69 -19.75
CA ARG A 92 38.03 14.79 -20.90
C ARG A 92 37.20 13.55 -20.57
N ALA A 93 37.50 12.91 -19.42
CA ALA A 93 36.73 11.76 -18.96
C ALA A 93 35.26 12.13 -18.76
N THR A 94 35.00 13.20 -18.01
CA THR A 94 33.63 13.65 -17.69
C THR A 94 32.82 13.98 -18.94
N VAL A 95 33.39 14.75 -19.88
CA VAL A 95 32.72 15.13 -21.14
C VAL A 95 32.40 13.90 -22.00
N GLN A 96 33.26 12.89 -22.05
CA GLN A 96 33.00 11.68 -22.82
C GLN A 96 31.75 10.95 -22.30
N TRP A 97 31.61 10.80 -20.98
CA TRP A 97 30.42 10.19 -20.38
C TRP A 97 29.16 11.05 -20.55
N LEU A 98 29.27 12.37 -20.36
CA LEU A 98 28.13 13.27 -20.43
C LEU A 98 27.56 13.39 -21.87
N LYS A 99 28.36 13.15 -22.92
CA LYS A 99 27.90 13.11 -24.32
C LYS A 99 26.90 11.98 -24.61
N GLU A 100 26.88 10.95 -23.78
CA GLU A 100 25.99 9.79 -23.96
C GLU A 100 24.60 10.01 -23.32
N LEU A 101 24.46 11.04 -22.48
CA LEU A 101 23.22 11.36 -21.76
C LEU A 101 22.39 12.41 -22.51
N SER A 102 21.06 12.25 -22.50
CA SER A 102 20.13 13.28 -22.93
C SER A 102 20.12 14.49 -21.99
N ASP A 103 19.59 15.64 -22.44
CA ASP A 103 19.44 16.84 -21.60
C ASP A 103 18.66 16.57 -20.30
N ALA A 104 17.66 15.69 -20.34
CA ALA A 104 16.87 15.31 -19.17
C ALA A 104 17.69 14.47 -18.18
N GLU A 105 18.44 13.49 -18.69
CA GLU A 105 19.33 12.65 -17.89
C GLU A 105 20.48 13.45 -17.28
N LEU A 106 21.06 14.40 -18.03
CA LEU A 106 22.08 15.32 -17.52
C LEU A 106 21.56 16.18 -16.38
N ARG A 107 20.36 16.73 -16.53
CA ARG A 107 19.70 17.50 -15.46
C ARG A 107 19.47 16.64 -14.23
N ASP A 108 18.93 15.44 -14.40
CA ASP A 108 18.57 14.55 -13.29
C ASP A 108 19.83 14.02 -12.56
N PHE A 109 20.89 13.68 -13.30
CA PHE A 109 22.20 13.35 -12.73
C PHE A 109 22.83 14.53 -11.98
N SER A 110 22.72 15.74 -12.55
CA SER A 110 23.17 16.97 -11.88
C SER A 110 22.46 17.18 -10.54
N ILE A 111 21.14 17.01 -10.49
CA ILE A 111 20.35 17.10 -9.24
C ILE A 111 20.82 16.04 -8.23
N TYR A 112 21.02 14.79 -8.67
CA TYR A 112 21.56 13.72 -7.82
C TYR A 112 22.89 14.11 -7.17
N LEU A 113 23.80 14.75 -7.92
CA LEU A 113 25.07 15.23 -7.40
C LEU A 113 24.92 16.38 -6.42
N ILE A 114 24.04 17.36 -6.70
CA ILE A 114 23.75 18.44 -5.74
C ILE A 114 23.25 17.84 -4.43
N ASP A 115 22.34 16.87 -4.50
CA ASP A 115 21.78 16.23 -3.31
C ASP A 115 22.85 15.54 -2.47
N LYS A 116 23.82 14.87 -3.10
CA LYS A 116 24.99 14.28 -2.42
C LYS A 116 25.88 15.34 -1.78
N LEU A 117 26.17 16.43 -2.48
CA LEU A 117 26.99 17.53 -1.96
C LEU A 117 26.34 18.26 -0.79
N ILE A 118 25.04 18.54 -0.90
CA ILE A 118 24.24 19.10 0.19
C ILE A 118 24.30 18.13 1.38
N SER A 119 24.09 16.84 1.15
CA SER A 119 24.13 15.83 2.20
C SER A 119 25.49 15.74 2.90
N SER A 120 26.59 15.78 2.15
CA SER A 120 27.95 15.72 2.72
C SER A 120 28.32 16.99 3.48
N ASN A 121 27.86 18.16 3.04
CA ASN A 121 28.21 19.45 3.65
C ASN A 121 27.37 19.77 4.90
N ILE A 122 26.09 19.37 4.91
CA ILE A 122 25.15 19.66 6.00
C ILE A 122 25.08 18.49 6.99
N GLY A 123 25.56 17.29 6.61
CA GLY A 123 25.48 16.08 7.43
C GLY A 123 24.05 15.51 7.50
N TYR A 124 23.17 15.91 6.57
CA TYR A 124 21.76 15.60 6.58
C TYR A 124 21.33 14.98 5.24
N GLU A 125 20.65 13.84 5.26
CA GLU A 125 20.30 13.12 4.03
C GLU A 125 19.08 13.73 3.33
N VAL A 126 19.21 14.08 2.05
CA VAL A 126 18.11 14.66 1.26
C VAL A 126 16.85 13.77 1.21
N GLY A 127 17.02 12.45 1.25
CA GLY A 127 15.88 11.51 1.31
C GLY A 127 14.95 11.75 2.50
N ALA A 128 15.51 12.18 3.64
CA ALA A 128 14.73 12.54 4.82
C ALA A 128 13.98 13.88 4.65
N SER A 129 14.58 14.87 3.99
CA SER A 129 13.88 16.11 3.63
C SER A 129 12.68 15.88 2.72
N LYS A 130 12.74 14.88 1.82
CA LYS A 130 11.61 14.56 0.92
C LYS A 130 10.37 14.14 1.71
N VAL A 131 10.55 13.36 2.77
CA VAL A 131 9.49 12.92 3.69
C VAL A 131 8.81 14.13 4.34
N SER A 132 9.59 15.04 4.94
CA SER A 132 9.03 16.24 5.58
C SER A 132 8.40 17.22 4.59
N ALA A 133 9.02 17.39 3.40
CA ALA A 133 8.51 18.26 2.36
C ALA A 133 7.16 17.80 1.79
N LEU A 134 6.96 16.49 1.58
CA LEU A 134 5.68 15.94 1.14
C LEU A 134 4.56 16.17 2.16
N MET A 135 4.84 15.98 3.45
CA MET A 135 3.88 16.32 4.50
C MET A 135 3.53 17.80 4.49
N VAL A 136 4.55 18.69 4.42
CA VAL A 136 4.33 20.14 4.38
C VAL A 136 3.48 20.55 3.19
N ARG A 137 3.76 20.03 2.00
CA ARG A 137 2.96 20.24 0.79
C ARG A 137 1.49 19.90 1.04
N GLY A 138 1.23 18.78 1.70
CA GLY A 138 -0.12 18.34 2.01
C GLY A 138 -0.83 19.12 3.12
N ILE A 139 -0.15 19.99 3.87
CA ILE A 139 -0.77 20.90 4.86
C ILE A 139 -1.44 22.10 4.18
N PHE A 140 -0.98 22.50 2.99
CA PHE A 140 -1.47 23.69 2.29
C PHE A 140 -2.95 23.58 1.95
N ASN A 141 -3.72 24.63 2.27
CA ASN A 141 -5.12 24.73 1.93
C ASN A 141 -5.37 25.77 0.83
N ARG A 142 -5.87 25.31 -0.32
CA ARG A 142 -6.20 26.16 -1.47
C ARG A 142 -7.26 27.20 -1.09
N GLY A 143 -6.85 28.48 -1.10
CA GLY A 143 -7.72 29.63 -0.80
C GLY A 143 -7.49 30.25 0.59
N LYS A 144 -6.86 29.52 1.51
CA LYS A 144 -6.38 30.06 2.80
C LYS A 144 -4.88 30.35 2.78
N ASP A 145 -4.10 29.47 2.17
CA ASP A 145 -2.65 29.55 2.15
C ASP A 145 -2.16 29.89 0.73
N SER A 146 -1.24 30.84 0.61
CA SER A 146 -0.72 31.31 -0.68
C SER A 146 0.79 31.52 -0.73
N GLU A 147 1.46 31.40 0.41
CA GLU A 147 2.89 31.68 0.54
C GLU A 147 3.56 30.57 1.36
N LEU A 148 4.67 30.04 0.86
CA LEU A 148 5.51 29.05 1.54
C LEU A 148 6.84 29.70 1.89
N ILE A 149 7.18 29.73 3.17
CA ILE A 149 8.37 30.41 3.65
C ILE A 149 9.28 29.41 4.31
N ASP A 150 10.37 29.07 3.63
CA ASP A 150 11.43 28.26 4.21
C ASP A 150 12.33 29.16 5.06
N VAL A 151 12.19 29.05 6.38
CA VAL A 151 12.92 29.88 7.36
C VAL A 151 14.33 29.34 7.60
N THR A 152 14.53 28.04 7.38
CA THR A 152 15.79 27.33 7.59
C THR A 152 16.15 26.51 6.35
N PRO A 153 16.33 27.16 5.18
CA PRO A 153 16.56 26.45 3.93
C PRO A 153 17.85 25.63 3.98
N SER A 154 17.69 24.33 3.77
CA SER A 154 18.78 23.34 3.89
C SER A 154 18.95 22.50 2.62
N THR A 155 17.86 22.07 2.00
CA THR A 155 17.88 21.08 0.90
C THR A 155 17.06 21.49 -0.33
N GLY A 156 16.20 22.51 -0.22
CA GLY A 156 15.31 22.96 -1.30
C GLY A 156 14.11 22.05 -1.57
N GLU A 157 14.03 20.87 -0.91
CA GLU A 157 12.96 19.88 -1.12
C GLU A 157 11.57 20.43 -0.83
N LEU A 158 11.44 21.36 0.11
CA LEU A 158 10.17 22.03 0.42
C LEU A 158 9.56 22.68 -0.82
N PHE A 159 10.36 23.37 -1.62
CA PHE A 159 9.88 24.01 -2.85
C PHE A 159 9.72 23.00 -3.98
N VAL A 160 10.57 21.98 -4.05
CA VAL A 160 10.43 20.91 -5.06
C VAL A 160 9.11 20.16 -4.86
N ALA A 161 8.76 19.79 -3.64
CA ALA A 161 7.48 19.15 -3.33
C ALA A 161 6.29 20.08 -3.62
N ALA A 162 6.43 21.39 -3.36
CA ALA A 162 5.38 22.37 -3.60
C ALA A 162 5.25 22.81 -5.08
N ARG A 163 6.13 22.35 -5.99
CA ARG A 163 6.20 22.85 -7.38
C ARG A 163 4.88 22.75 -8.16
N ASP A 164 4.09 21.71 -7.88
CA ASP A 164 2.83 21.45 -8.56
C ASP A 164 1.67 22.31 -8.01
N LEU A 165 1.89 23.01 -6.90
CA LEU A 165 0.93 23.93 -6.29
C LEU A 165 1.11 25.34 -6.89
N SER A 166 0.61 25.55 -8.10
CA SER A 166 0.78 26.82 -8.85
C SER A 166 0.28 28.08 -8.15
N TYR A 167 -0.54 27.95 -7.09
CA TYR A 167 -1.05 29.04 -6.27
C TYR A 167 -0.13 29.42 -5.10
N VAL A 168 0.92 28.65 -4.82
CA VAL A 168 1.85 28.88 -3.71
C VAL A 168 3.06 29.67 -4.21
N LYS A 169 3.36 30.78 -3.51
CA LYS A 169 4.55 31.59 -3.76
C LYS A 169 5.68 31.20 -2.80
N PRO A 170 6.84 30.75 -3.30
CA PRO A 170 7.96 30.35 -2.45
C PRO A 170 8.85 31.54 -2.05
N TYR A 171 9.13 31.64 -0.76
CA TYR A 171 10.04 32.59 -0.14
C TYR A 171 11.13 31.85 0.64
N MET A 172 12.38 32.25 0.45
CA MET A 172 13.53 31.66 1.10
C MET A 172 14.17 32.68 2.03
N ALA A 173 14.35 32.33 3.31
CA ALA A 173 15.06 33.18 4.25
C ALA A 173 16.58 33.21 3.94
N ARG A 174 17.20 34.40 3.95
CA ARG A 174 18.65 34.54 3.71
C ARG A 174 19.48 33.84 4.77
N GLN A 175 20.44 33.00 4.35
CA GLN A 175 21.42 32.34 5.21
C GLN A 175 22.80 33.03 5.17
N LYS A 176 23.64 32.78 6.19
CA LYS A 176 25.02 33.26 6.22
C LYS A 176 25.97 32.22 5.58
N VAL A 177 26.16 32.34 4.26
CA VAL A 177 27.29 31.84 3.41
C VAL A 177 27.29 30.34 2.99
N GLY A 178 27.66 30.08 1.73
CA GLY A 178 28.09 28.79 1.15
C GLY A 178 26.99 27.89 0.59
N ALA A 179 26.06 27.44 1.44
CA ALA A 179 24.99 26.50 1.05
C ALA A 179 23.94 27.10 0.08
N ASP A 180 23.79 28.41 0.09
CA ASP A 180 22.86 29.16 -0.77
C ASP A 180 23.09 28.91 -2.27
N ALA A 181 24.34 28.73 -2.70
CA ALA A 181 24.68 28.55 -4.12
C ALA A 181 24.21 27.19 -4.66
N LEU A 182 24.43 26.10 -3.91
CA LEU A 182 23.96 24.76 -4.29
C LEU A 182 22.43 24.68 -4.29
N LEU A 183 21.79 25.34 -3.32
CA LEU A 183 20.32 25.45 -3.27
C LEU A 183 19.77 26.25 -4.46
N LYS A 184 20.34 27.42 -4.76
CA LYS A 184 20.02 28.21 -5.95
C LYS A 184 20.09 27.36 -7.21
N LEU A 185 21.18 26.60 -7.37
CA LEU A 185 21.42 25.75 -8.54
C LEU A 185 20.38 24.64 -8.66
N LYS A 186 20.11 23.92 -7.57
CA LYS A 186 19.09 22.86 -7.53
C LYS A 186 17.71 23.38 -7.92
N LEU A 187 17.29 24.50 -7.32
CA LEU A 187 16.00 25.11 -7.62
C LEU A 187 15.92 25.58 -9.07
N SER A 188 17.01 26.12 -9.63
CA SER A 188 17.09 26.47 -11.05
C SER A 188 16.94 25.25 -11.95
N LEU A 189 17.57 24.11 -11.63
CA LEU A 189 17.43 22.86 -12.40
C LEU A 189 15.99 22.32 -12.35
N HIS A 190 15.27 22.56 -11.26
CA HIS A 190 13.85 22.27 -11.15
C HIS A 190 12.92 23.34 -11.75
N ASN A 191 13.46 24.42 -12.33
CA ASN A 191 12.72 25.59 -12.82
C ASN A 191 11.84 26.26 -11.76
N ILE A 192 12.31 26.30 -10.52
CA ILE A 192 11.59 26.88 -9.39
C ILE A 192 12.11 28.30 -9.13
N ALA A 193 11.27 29.29 -9.40
CA ALA A 193 11.51 30.68 -9.02
C ALA A 193 11.12 30.91 -7.55
N TYR A 194 11.88 31.72 -6.82
CA TYR A 194 11.60 32.06 -5.42
C TYR A 194 12.06 33.48 -5.07
N GLN A 195 11.56 34.03 -3.96
CA GLN A 195 11.96 35.36 -3.46
C GLN A 195 12.78 35.25 -2.18
N GLN A 196 13.91 35.97 -2.10
CA GLN A 196 14.72 36.02 -0.88
C GLN A 196 14.24 37.09 0.10
N ILE A 197 14.10 36.74 1.38
CA ILE A 197 13.65 37.66 2.44
C ILE A 197 14.57 37.60 3.67
N GLY A 198 14.69 38.72 4.40
CA GLY A 198 15.39 38.76 5.67
C GLY A 198 14.56 38.21 6.82
N ILE A 199 15.19 37.58 7.81
CA ILE A 199 14.47 37.00 8.96
C ILE A 199 13.66 38.03 9.77
N ASN A 200 14.09 39.29 9.76
CA ASN A 200 13.38 40.40 10.40
C ASN A 200 12.19 40.90 9.57
N ASP A 201 12.22 40.70 8.24
CA ASP A 201 11.11 41.05 7.35
C ASP A 201 9.96 40.06 7.55
N ILE A 202 10.29 38.82 7.94
CA ILE A 202 9.30 37.80 8.29
C ILE A 202 8.38 38.30 9.42
N ALA A 203 8.97 38.98 10.40
CA ALA A 203 8.25 39.53 11.55
C ALA A 203 7.38 40.75 11.23
N ARG A 204 7.59 41.42 10.09
CA ARG A 204 7.08 42.78 9.83
C ARG A 204 6.20 42.92 8.59
N GLY A 205 6.11 41.91 7.70
CA GLY A 205 5.48 42.13 6.39
C GLY A 205 4.96 40.91 5.64
N ILE A 206 4.75 39.77 6.29
CA ILE A 206 4.18 38.60 5.62
C ILE A 206 2.66 38.56 5.80
N SER A 207 1.95 38.18 4.74
CA SER A 207 0.51 37.92 4.73
C SER A 207 0.13 36.90 5.81
N SER A 208 -1.00 37.04 6.48
CA SER A 208 -1.53 36.01 7.41
C SER A 208 -1.79 34.65 6.73
N ARG A 209 -1.67 34.58 5.39
CA ARG A 209 -1.82 33.40 4.53
C ARG A 209 -0.51 32.65 4.24
N ALA A 210 0.58 32.97 4.93
CA ALA A 210 1.84 32.26 4.76
C ALA A 210 2.01 31.12 5.77
N ILE A 211 2.60 30.03 5.30
CA ILE A 211 3.09 28.93 6.14
C ILE A 211 4.60 29.07 6.28
N CYS A 212 5.06 29.27 7.52
CA CYS A 212 6.47 29.33 7.87
C CYS A 212 6.97 27.93 8.26
N VAL A 213 8.01 27.44 7.58
CA VAL A 213 8.60 26.13 7.86
C VAL A 213 9.97 26.29 8.51
N LEU A 214 10.13 25.68 9.67
CA LEU A 214 11.38 25.62 10.42
C LEU A 214 11.81 24.15 10.48
N ASP A 215 12.69 23.78 9.56
CA ASP A 215 13.37 22.50 9.58
C ASP A 215 14.66 22.59 10.40
N ILE A 216 14.60 22.07 11.62
CA ILE A 216 15.67 22.19 12.61
C ILE A 216 16.72 21.06 12.45
N ASN A 217 16.68 20.29 11.36
CA ASN A 217 17.57 19.15 11.08
C ASN A 217 19.08 19.45 10.95
N ALA A 218 19.53 20.70 11.14
CA ALA A 218 20.94 21.05 11.08
C ALA A 218 21.72 20.52 12.30
N THR A 219 22.29 19.31 12.18
CA THR A 219 23.43 18.93 13.01
C THR A 219 24.64 19.75 12.57
N SER A 220 25.19 20.54 13.50
CA SER A 220 26.53 21.11 13.38
C SER A 220 27.57 19.98 13.41
N SER A 221 27.75 19.28 12.30
CA SER A 221 28.92 18.42 12.08
C SER A 221 29.82 19.11 11.06
N GLU A 222 31.12 18.94 11.28
CA GLU A 222 32.28 19.53 10.59
C GLU A 222 32.25 19.37 9.05
N GLY A 223 31.35 20.07 8.37
CA GLY A 223 31.39 20.22 6.92
C GLY A 223 32.54 21.15 6.52
N ILE A 224 33.05 20.96 5.30
CA ILE A 224 34.19 21.68 4.69
C ILE A 224 34.01 23.23 4.75
N PHE A 225 32.78 23.72 4.93
CA PHE A 225 32.40 25.15 5.03
C PHE A 225 32.11 25.66 6.45
N SER A 226 32.34 24.87 7.50
CA SER A 226 31.91 25.22 8.86
C SER A 226 32.85 26.20 9.58
N GLN A 227 32.79 27.49 9.19
CA GLN A 227 33.10 28.60 10.10
C GLN A 227 31.85 29.16 10.80
N ALA A 228 30.69 28.52 10.64
CA ALA A 228 29.46 28.93 11.34
C ALA A 228 29.53 28.57 12.84
N PRO A 229 29.23 29.51 13.75
CA PRO A 229 29.21 29.22 15.18
C PRO A 229 28.18 28.12 15.49
N LYS A 230 28.46 27.32 16.53
CA LYS A 230 27.53 26.34 17.13
C LYS A 230 26.26 27.03 17.64
N SER A 231 25.36 27.44 16.77
CA SER A 231 24.05 27.95 17.17
C SER A 231 23.17 26.77 17.53
N GLU A 232 22.72 26.68 18.79
CA GLU A 232 21.74 25.67 19.19
C GLU A 232 20.49 25.79 18.28
N PRO A 233 19.98 24.70 17.69
CA PRO A 233 18.60 24.55 17.19
C PRO A 233 17.53 25.38 17.93
N VAL A 234 17.64 25.38 19.26
CA VAL A 234 16.74 26.07 20.19
C VAL A 234 16.89 27.59 20.12
N SER A 235 18.07 28.12 19.80
CA SER A 235 18.33 29.56 19.70
C SER A 235 17.65 30.20 18.50
N THR A 236 17.72 29.57 17.32
CA THR A 236 17.00 30.01 16.11
C THR A 236 15.49 29.99 16.33
N LEU A 237 14.96 28.90 16.91
CA LEU A 237 13.54 28.84 17.27
C LEU A 237 13.19 29.92 18.32
N LYS A 238 13.98 30.10 19.38
CA LYS A 238 13.72 31.14 20.39
C LYS A 238 13.67 32.54 19.79
N GLN A 239 14.61 32.85 18.89
CA GLN A 239 14.64 34.13 18.18
C GLN A 239 13.43 34.28 17.27
N PHE A 240 13.12 33.25 16.47
CA PHE A 240 11.93 33.23 15.62
C PHE A 240 10.65 33.47 16.43
N MET A 241 10.51 32.78 17.55
CA MET A 241 9.36 32.88 18.46
C MET A 241 9.31 34.18 19.28
N THR A 242 10.33 35.05 19.24
CA THR A 242 10.24 36.41 19.81
C THR A 242 9.55 37.39 18.88
N PHE A 243 9.48 37.08 17.59
CA PHE A 243 8.67 37.82 16.64
C PHE A 243 7.21 37.41 16.87
N GLY A 244 6.30 38.39 17.02
CA GLY A 244 4.87 38.15 17.29
C GLY A 244 4.13 37.56 16.10
N ILE A 245 4.51 36.35 15.69
CA ILE A 245 4.07 35.71 14.46
C ILE A 245 2.59 35.32 14.59
N GLN A 246 1.80 35.74 13.61
CA GLN A 246 0.38 35.41 13.45
C GLN A 246 0.14 34.40 12.32
N ASN A 247 1.22 33.83 11.78
CA ASN A 247 1.20 32.86 10.69
C ASN A 247 1.18 31.43 11.22
N ARG A 248 0.64 30.52 10.42
CA ARG A 248 0.81 29.08 10.64
C ARG A 248 2.29 28.73 10.55
N CYS A 249 2.81 28.04 11.56
CA CYS A 249 4.19 27.56 11.56
C CYS A 249 4.23 26.03 11.60
N VAL A 250 5.12 25.46 10.80
CA VAL A 250 5.46 24.03 10.81
C VAL A 250 6.89 23.89 11.30
N ILE A 251 7.06 23.22 12.44
CA ILE A 251 8.36 23.02 13.08
C ILE A 251 8.72 21.54 12.96
N ILE A 252 9.82 21.24 12.28
CA ILE A 252 10.35 19.87 12.13
C ILE A 252 11.55 19.72 13.05
N THR A 253 11.48 18.74 13.96
CA THR A 253 12.59 18.45 14.88
C THR A 253 13.67 17.63 14.18
N PRO A 254 14.94 17.69 14.65
CA PRO A 254 16.00 16.83 14.14
C PRO A 254 15.60 15.35 14.13
N LEU A 255 15.95 14.63 13.05
CA LEU A 255 15.91 13.18 12.99
C LEU A 255 16.95 12.62 13.95
N MET A 256 16.47 12.06 15.05
CA MET A 256 17.33 11.51 16.08
C MET A 256 17.23 9.98 16.08
N ARG A 257 18.36 9.31 16.36
CA ARG A 257 18.31 7.92 16.84
C ARG A 257 17.46 7.90 18.12
N ASP A 258 16.64 6.86 18.31
CA ASP A 258 15.60 6.71 19.35
C ASP A 258 15.94 7.21 20.78
N LYS A 259 17.22 7.35 21.12
CA LYS A 259 17.71 7.77 22.44
C LYS A 259 17.63 9.28 22.75
N ASN A 260 17.28 10.17 21.83
CA ASN A 260 17.33 11.64 22.07
C ASN A 260 15.98 12.39 22.01
N PHE A 261 14.93 11.75 22.53
CA PHE A 261 13.56 12.25 22.73
C PHE A 261 13.44 13.63 23.42
N ARG A 262 14.36 13.97 24.32
CA ARG A 262 14.30 15.17 25.19
C ARG A 262 14.33 16.50 24.42
N LEU A 263 14.92 16.54 23.24
CA LEU A 263 14.97 17.77 22.44
C LEU A 263 13.61 18.08 21.80
N GLY A 264 12.93 17.05 21.26
CA GLY A 264 11.59 17.19 20.69
C GLY A 264 10.58 17.67 21.74
N GLU A 265 10.59 17.08 22.94
CA GLU A 265 9.78 17.55 24.08
C GLU A 265 10.06 19.01 24.45
N LYS A 266 11.34 19.40 24.47
CA LYS A 266 11.74 20.78 24.79
C LYS A 266 11.22 21.77 23.74
N LEU A 267 11.31 21.43 22.46
CA LEU A 267 10.82 22.26 21.35
C LEU A 267 9.29 22.36 21.36
N LEU A 268 8.60 21.24 21.57
CA LEU A 268 7.15 21.17 21.72
C LEU A 268 6.65 22.03 22.88
N LYS A 269 7.31 21.93 24.04
CA LYS A 269 7.01 22.78 25.19
C LYS A 269 7.18 24.26 24.86
N LEU A 270 8.31 24.64 24.25
CA LEU A 270 8.58 26.02 23.84
C LEU A 270 7.56 26.55 22.83
N ALA A 271 7.16 25.73 21.85
CA ALA A 271 6.13 26.07 20.88
C ALA A 271 4.78 26.30 21.56
N SER A 272 4.36 25.35 22.42
CA SER A 272 3.08 25.38 23.13
C SER A 272 2.89 26.55 24.09
N GLU A 273 4.00 27.11 24.63
CA GLU A 273 3.96 28.27 25.52
C GLU A 273 3.61 29.57 24.78
N ARG A 274 3.70 29.59 23.44
CA ARG A 274 3.65 30.82 22.63
C ARG A 274 2.71 30.75 21.43
N LEU A 275 2.46 29.57 20.88
CA LEU A 275 1.58 29.35 19.73
C LEU A 275 0.59 28.21 20.03
N PRO A 276 -0.68 28.33 19.60
CA PRO A 276 -1.61 27.22 19.68
C PRO A 276 -1.15 26.11 18.74
N ILE A 277 -0.99 24.90 19.29
CA ILE A 277 -0.66 23.70 18.52
C ILE A 277 -1.96 23.17 17.94
N SER A 278 -1.96 22.85 16.65
CA SER A 278 -3.10 22.20 15.99
C SER A 278 -2.83 20.73 15.70
N ALA A 279 -1.59 20.36 15.37
CA ALA A 279 -1.25 18.96 15.16
C ALA A 279 0.21 18.62 15.51
N VAL A 280 0.44 17.36 15.85
CA VAL A 280 1.75 16.76 16.08
C VAL A 280 1.83 15.44 15.30
N ILE A 281 2.77 15.36 14.36
CA ILE A 281 2.98 14.17 13.52
C ILE A 281 4.33 13.56 13.88
N ARG A 282 4.33 12.31 14.33
CA ARG A 282 5.54 11.50 14.53
C ARG A 282 5.82 10.70 13.28
N PHE A 283 7.06 10.75 12.79
CA PHE A 283 7.44 10.07 11.56
C PHE A 283 8.85 9.48 11.63
N SER A 284 9.16 8.60 10.68
CA SER A 284 10.50 8.07 10.48
C SER A 284 11.00 8.36 9.08
N ALA A 285 12.32 8.45 8.95
CA ALA A 285 13.00 8.44 7.67
C ALA A 285 14.18 7.46 7.72
N SER A 286 14.66 7.04 6.54
CA SER A 286 15.91 6.29 6.42
C SER A 286 17.06 7.26 6.20
N GLU A 287 18.07 7.19 7.06
CA GLU A 287 19.34 7.90 6.96
C GLU A 287 20.49 6.89 6.91
N SER A 288 21.20 6.80 5.78
CA SER A 288 22.34 5.92 5.54
C SER A 288 22.02 4.45 5.83
N GLY A 289 20.80 4.03 5.47
CA GLY A 289 20.27 2.68 5.73
C GLY A 289 19.82 2.43 7.17
N LYS A 290 19.90 3.43 8.06
CA LYS A 290 19.42 3.36 9.45
C LYS A 290 18.14 4.17 9.61
N VAL A 291 17.28 3.74 10.53
CA VAL A 291 15.99 4.41 10.78
C VAL A 291 16.18 5.47 11.86
N SER A 292 15.74 6.69 11.56
CA SER A 292 15.69 7.82 12.51
C SER A 292 14.26 8.30 12.68
N ASN A 293 13.92 8.81 13.87
CA ASN A 293 12.58 9.30 14.21
C ASN A 293 12.59 10.82 14.41
N ALA A 294 11.50 11.48 14.01
CA ALA A 294 11.31 12.92 14.17
C ALA A 294 9.84 13.26 14.48
N LEU A 295 9.63 14.52 14.87
CA LEU A 295 8.33 15.14 15.09
C LEU A 295 8.18 16.35 14.16
N MET A 296 6.99 16.48 13.59
CA MET A 296 6.51 17.68 12.94
C MET A 296 5.40 18.29 13.81
N ILE A 297 5.57 19.56 14.19
CA ILE A 297 4.63 20.29 15.04
C ILE A 297 4.01 21.39 14.19
N ILE A 298 2.69 21.35 14.06
CA ILE A 298 1.91 22.32 13.29
C ILE A 298 1.21 23.23 14.29
N THR A 299 1.36 24.53 14.08
CA THR A 299 0.78 25.58 14.93
C THR A 299 -0.09 26.49 14.10
N ASP A 300 -1.21 26.95 14.64
CA ASP A 300 -2.04 27.93 13.95
C ASP A 300 -1.73 29.36 14.43
N GLY A 301 -1.94 30.30 13.51
CA GLY A 301 -1.68 31.71 13.75
C GLY A 301 -2.82 32.45 14.46
N ASP A 302 -4.05 31.96 14.30
CA ASP A 302 -5.24 32.50 14.94
C ASP A 302 -5.35 31.95 16.37
N ARG A 303 -5.64 32.83 17.32
CA ARG A 303 -5.71 32.54 18.77
C ARG A 303 -7.14 32.57 19.31
N SER A 304 -8.13 32.82 18.44
CA SER A 304 -9.49 33.18 18.85
C SER A 304 -10.49 32.01 18.92
N GLU A 305 -10.16 30.82 18.39
CA GLU A 305 -11.09 29.67 18.39
C GLU A 305 -10.92 28.73 19.61
N GLU A 306 -12.03 28.24 20.16
CA GLU A 306 -12.02 27.15 21.17
C GLU A 306 -11.42 25.84 20.63
N LYS A 307 -11.43 25.65 19.29
CA LYS A 307 -10.88 24.50 18.57
C LYS A 307 -9.39 24.27 18.85
N TYR A 308 -8.64 25.31 19.21
CA TYR A 308 -7.20 25.21 19.53
C TYR A 308 -6.88 24.49 20.85
N ARG A 309 -7.90 24.02 21.56
CA ARG A 309 -7.71 23.04 22.63
C ARG A 309 -7.61 21.63 22.11
N ASP A 310 -8.07 21.32 20.90
CA ASP A 310 -8.01 19.98 20.35
C ASP A 310 -6.80 19.86 19.41
N VAL A 311 -5.90 18.92 19.73
CA VAL A 311 -4.66 18.68 18.98
C VAL A 311 -4.77 17.33 18.29
N LEU A 312 -4.58 17.32 16.98
CA LEU A 312 -4.45 16.08 16.21
C LEU A 312 -3.07 15.47 16.45
N TYR A 313 -3.02 14.21 16.83
CA TYR A 313 -1.81 13.41 16.77
C TYR A 313 -1.87 12.40 15.63
N VAL A 314 -0.75 12.21 14.94
CA VAL A 314 -0.58 11.16 13.92
C VAL A 314 0.77 10.45 14.13
N ASP A 315 0.80 9.12 14.12
CA ASP A 315 2.02 8.31 14.21
C ASP A 315 2.23 7.49 12.93
N ILE A 316 3.09 8.02 12.06
CA ILE A 316 3.58 7.34 10.86
C ILE A 316 5.04 6.86 11.02
N SER A 317 5.49 6.65 12.26
CA SER A 317 6.82 6.10 12.48
C SER A 317 6.89 4.63 12.10
N LYS A 318 8.08 4.15 11.71
CA LYS A 318 8.34 2.75 11.34
C LYS A 318 8.07 1.75 12.48
N GLY A 319 8.03 2.23 13.72
CA GLY A 319 7.63 1.42 14.88
C GLY A 319 6.14 1.05 14.88
N ASN A 320 5.31 1.74 14.09
CA ASN A 320 3.90 1.45 13.95
C ASN A 320 3.69 0.21 13.07
N THR A 321 3.30 -0.91 13.69
CA THR A 321 3.06 -2.17 12.99
C THR A 321 1.91 -2.09 11.99
N ALA A 322 0.99 -1.14 12.17
CA ALA A 322 -0.15 -0.93 11.27
C ALA A 322 0.26 -0.41 9.87
N LEU A 323 1.47 0.16 9.77
CA LEU A 323 1.97 0.85 8.58
C LEU A 323 3.16 0.14 7.92
N GLN A 324 3.46 -1.11 8.29
CA GLN A 324 4.61 -1.85 7.75
C GLN A 324 4.58 -2.03 6.23
N GLU A 325 3.40 -1.91 5.62
CA GLU A 325 3.18 -2.06 4.20
C GLU A 325 3.39 -0.76 3.41
N LEU A 326 3.51 0.38 4.09
CA LEU A 326 3.76 1.68 3.47
C LEU A 326 5.24 2.05 3.54
N ASN A 327 5.76 2.61 2.45
CA ASN A 327 7.07 3.25 2.48
C ASN A 327 7.01 4.65 3.14
N TYR A 328 8.16 5.27 3.42
CA TYR A 328 8.18 6.57 4.14
C TYR A 328 7.47 7.70 3.38
N LEU A 329 7.49 7.70 2.04
CA LEU A 329 6.81 8.72 1.23
C LEU A 329 5.29 8.50 1.25
N GLU A 330 4.85 7.25 1.13
CA GLU A 330 3.44 6.86 1.28
C GLU A 330 2.89 7.22 2.66
N ALA A 331 3.64 6.93 3.71
CA ALA A 331 3.25 7.26 5.07
C ALA A 331 3.15 8.79 5.27
N SER A 332 4.03 9.56 4.63
CA SER A 332 4.00 11.03 4.63
C SER A 332 2.77 11.59 3.92
N GLU A 333 2.43 11.04 2.76
CA GLU A 333 1.21 11.39 2.03
C GLU A 333 -0.03 11.06 2.86
N LEU A 334 -0.08 9.88 3.50
CA LEU A 334 -1.17 9.50 4.41
C LEU A 334 -1.32 10.47 5.60
N ALA A 335 -0.22 10.90 6.24
CA ALA A 335 -0.31 11.84 7.36
C ALA A 335 -0.86 13.22 6.93
N ALA A 336 -0.48 13.68 5.75
CA ALA A 336 -1.05 14.88 5.14
C ALA A 336 -2.56 14.71 4.90
N SER A 337 -2.99 13.59 4.32
CA SER A 337 -4.40 13.28 4.11
C SER A 337 -5.22 13.28 5.40
N ILE A 338 -4.70 12.64 6.45
CA ILE A 338 -5.34 12.61 7.77
C ILE A 338 -5.48 14.02 8.34
N TYR A 339 -4.46 14.87 8.19
CA TYR A 339 -4.51 16.26 8.63
C TYR A 339 -5.56 17.08 7.86
N GLN A 340 -5.70 16.87 6.55
CA GLN A 340 -6.72 17.54 5.73
C GLN A 340 -8.13 17.09 6.11
N LEU A 341 -8.35 15.78 6.27
CA LEU A 341 -9.60 15.19 6.70
C LEU A 341 -10.04 15.75 8.06
N TRP A 342 -9.13 15.82 9.04
CA TRP A 342 -9.41 16.40 10.36
C TRP A 342 -9.81 17.88 10.28
N ASN A 343 -9.25 18.61 9.32
CA ASN A 343 -9.62 20.00 9.07
C ASN A 343 -10.91 20.18 8.25
N GLY A 344 -11.63 19.10 7.96
CA GLY A 344 -12.90 19.13 7.23
C GLY A 344 -12.74 19.25 5.71
N HIS A 345 -11.55 18.99 5.19
CA HIS A 345 -11.31 18.93 3.74
C HIS A 345 -11.41 17.47 3.31
N LEU A 346 -12.30 17.20 2.36
CA LEU A 346 -12.31 15.93 1.65
C LEU A 346 -11.22 16.01 0.59
N GLU A 347 -10.17 15.22 0.74
CA GLU A 347 -9.14 15.12 -0.29
C GLU A 347 -9.71 14.53 -1.59
N GLU A 348 -9.21 15.03 -2.72
CA GLU A 348 -9.31 14.34 -4.01
C GLU A 348 -8.52 13.03 -3.95
N ASN A 349 -8.88 12.05 -4.80
CA ASN A 349 -8.22 10.74 -4.84
C ASN A 349 -6.68 10.86 -4.81
N SER A 350 -6.05 10.21 -3.83
CA SER A 350 -4.61 10.08 -3.71
C SER A 350 -4.03 9.43 -4.97
N SER A 351 -2.89 9.95 -5.41
CA SER A 351 -2.14 9.39 -6.54
C SER A 351 -1.52 8.03 -6.20
N ASN A 352 -1.27 7.79 -4.91
CA ASN A 352 -0.76 6.53 -4.41
C ASN A 352 -1.90 5.58 -4.01
N LEU A 353 -1.90 4.39 -4.62
CA LEU A 353 -2.92 3.36 -4.42
C LEU A 353 -3.00 2.83 -2.98
N ASN A 354 -1.86 2.65 -2.31
CA ASN A 354 -1.84 2.14 -0.94
C ASN A 354 -2.38 3.18 0.05
N VAL A 355 -2.04 4.46 -0.15
CA VAL A 355 -2.60 5.56 0.64
C VAL A 355 -4.11 5.65 0.41
N GLN A 356 -4.56 5.61 -0.85
CA GLN A 356 -5.99 5.64 -1.18
C GLN A 356 -6.74 4.46 -0.51
N ARG A 357 -6.12 3.28 -0.47
CA ARG A 357 -6.69 2.11 0.22
C ARG A 357 -6.88 2.34 1.70
N VAL A 358 -5.91 2.93 2.39
CA VAL A 358 -6.06 3.29 3.82
C VAL A 358 -7.18 4.30 4.00
N LEU A 359 -7.23 5.34 3.16
CA LEU A 359 -8.26 6.37 3.22
C LEU A 359 -9.66 5.78 3.03
N ASN A 360 -9.84 4.95 2.02
CA ASN A 360 -11.09 4.26 1.77
C ASN A 360 -11.45 3.28 2.90
N ALA A 361 -10.50 2.47 3.36
CA ALA A 361 -10.76 1.44 4.37
C ALA A 361 -11.11 2.04 5.75
N GLN A 362 -10.51 3.19 6.08
CA GLN A 362 -10.53 3.70 7.44
C GLN A 362 -11.19 5.06 7.63
N PHE A 363 -11.33 5.84 6.55
CA PHE A 363 -11.81 7.23 6.58
C PHE A 363 -12.89 7.51 5.53
N GLU A 364 -13.61 6.48 5.06
CA GLU A 364 -14.69 6.59 4.07
C GLU A 364 -15.74 7.66 4.44
N HIS A 365 -16.03 7.78 5.74
CA HIS A 365 -17.02 8.72 6.28
C HIS A 365 -16.38 9.96 6.92
N GLY A 366 -15.14 10.29 6.52
CA GLY A 366 -14.36 11.40 7.05
C GLY A 366 -13.44 11.00 8.20
N TYR A 367 -12.91 12.00 8.90
CA TYR A 367 -11.98 11.80 9.99
C TYR A 367 -12.61 11.02 11.16
N ARG A 368 -11.88 10.03 11.66
CA ARG A 368 -12.13 9.36 12.93
C ARG A 368 -10.81 9.02 13.61
N ASP A 369 -10.83 8.86 14.93
CA ASP A 369 -9.68 8.35 15.66
C ASP A 369 -9.43 6.89 15.27
N ILE A 370 -8.17 6.56 14.99
CA ILE A 370 -7.73 5.21 14.65
C ILE A 370 -6.64 4.80 15.63
N PRO A 371 -6.86 3.72 16.41
CA PRO A 371 -5.88 3.27 17.39
C PRO A 371 -4.50 3.08 16.77
N ARG A 372 -3.48 3.61 17.45
CA ARG A 372 -2.06 3.60 17.05
C ARG A 372 -1.71 4.38 15.78
N LEU A 373 -2.67 4.93 15.04
CA LEU A 373 -2.40 5.75 13.85
C LEU A 373 -2.65 7.23 14.12
N CYS A 374 -3.86 7.61 14.54
CA CYS A 374 -4.20 9.00 14.76
C CYS A 374 -5.31 9.19 15.80
N GLY A 375 -5.32 10.32 16.48
CA GLY A 375 -6.40 10.68 17.38
C GLY A 375 -6.34 12.12 17.85
N VAL A 376 -7.45 12.64 18.35
CA VAL A 376 -7.56 14.01 18.83
C VAL A 376 -7.56 14.03 20.35
N PHE A 377 -6.76 14.91 20.95
CA PHE A 377 -6.71 15.07 22.40
C PHE A 377 -6.75 16.53 22.82
N ARG A 378 -7.27 16.78 24.03
CA ARG A 378 -7.33 18.13 24.59
C ARG A 378 -5.99 18.58 25.17
N TRP A 379 -5.45 19.65 24.62
CA TRP A 379 -4.28 20.37 25.10
C TRP A 379 -4.57 21.20 26.36
N SER A 380 -3.70 21.04 27.35
CA SER A 380 -3.60 21.90 28.53
C SER A 380 -2.13 22.18 28.86
N SER A 381 -1.84 23.31 29.51
CA SER A 381 -0.47 23.67 29.94
C SER A 381 0.16 22.70 30.96
N LYS A 382 -0.63 21.78 31.52
CA LYS A 382 -0.18 20.68 32.40
C LYS A 382 -0.03 19.34 31.69
N THR A 383 -0.42 19.26 30.42
CA THR A 383 -0.36 18.02 29.62
C THR A 383 1.09 17.68 29.38
N ARG A 384 1.55 16.58 29.98
CA ARG A 384 2.79 15.94 29.55
C ARG A 384 2.42 15.12 28.32
N ILE A 385 2.89 15.53 27.13
CA ILE A 385 2.94 14.57 26.02
C ILE A 385 4.05 13.60 26.39
N GLU A 386 3.68 12.49 27.01
CA GLU A 386 4.55 11.32 27.01
C GLU A 386 4.56 10.81 25.56
N LEU A 387 5.41 11.33 24.66
CA LEU A 387 5.45 10.83 23.28
C LEU A 387 5.88 9.34 23.16
N HIS A 388 6.20 8.68 24.27
CA HIS A 388 6.39 7.23 24.37
C HIS A 388 5.08 6.47 24.65
N SER A 389 4.07 7.18 25.14
CA SER A 389 2.81 6.68 25.68
C SER A 389 1.78 7.79 25.48
N LEU A 390 1.39 8.01 24.22
CA LEU A 390 -0.02 8.31 24.02
C LEU A 390 -0.72 7.06 24.46
N LYS A 391 -1.11 7.06 25.75
CA LYS A 391 -2.03 6.08 26.28
C LYS A 391 -3.18 6.07 25.29
N GLU A 392 -3.24 4.98 24.54
CA GLU A 392 -4.45 4.51 23.89
C GLU A 392 -5.60 4.88 24.84
N PRO A 393 -6.64 5.61 24.39
CA PRO A 393 -7.81 5.82 25.22
C PRO A 393 -8.17 4.47 25.85
N ASP A 394 -8.44 4.40 27.16
CA ASP A 394 -8.58 3.13 27.92
C ASP A 394 -9.63 2.15 27.32
N GLU A 395 -10.44 2.58 26.34
CA GLU A 395 -11.33 1.73 25.56
C GLU A 395 -10.71 1.14 24.27
N LEU A 396 -9.72 1.81 23.66
CA LEU A 396 -9.00 1.43 22.44
C LEU A 396 -7.80 0.50 22.70
N SER A 397 -7.34 0.39 23.95
CA SER A 397 -6.22 -0.44 24.41
C SER A 397 -6.56 -1.90 24.74
N ARG A 398 -7.82 -2.33 24.54
CA ARG A 398 -8.25 -3.68 24.91
C ARG A 398 -7.72 -4.77 23.98
N ARG A 399 -7.39 -4.45 22.73
CA ARG A 399 -6.96 -5.42 21.70
C ARG A 399 -5.44 -5.51 21.62
N LYS A 400 -4.90 -6.73 21.69
CA LYS A 400 -3.46 -6.98 21.61
C LYS A 400 -3.00 -6.89 20.15
N TYR A 401 -3.84 -7.32 19.23
CA TYR A 401 -3.59 -7.34 17.80
C TYR A 401 -4.05 -6.06 17.10
N GLN A 402 -3.25 -5.61 16.12
CA GLN A 402 -3.59 -4.49 15.26
C GLN A 402 -3.85 -5.01 13.83
N PRO A 403 -5.07 -4.85 13.30
CA PRO A 403 -5.38 -5.16 11.90
C PRO A 403 -4.60 -4.30 10.91
N SER A 404 -4.43 -4.80 9.68
CA SER A 404 -3.94 -4.02 8.55
C SER A 404 -4.88 -2.86 8.27
N LEU A 405 -4.32 -1.69 7.98
CA LEU A 405 -5.09 -0.51 7.62
C LEU A 405 -5.57 -0.54 6.16
N LEU A 406 -5.02 -1.44 5.34
CA LEU A 406 -5.26 -1.46 3.89
C LEU A 406 -6.62 -2.02 3.47
N ILE A 407 -7.33 -2.70 4.35
CA ILE A 407 -8.63 -3.30 4.03
C ILE A 407 -9.58 -3.25 5.22
N ASN A 408 -10.82 -2.84 4.97
CA ASN A 408 -11.85 -2.77 6.00
C ASN A 408 -12.45 -4.16 6.26
N SER A 409 -12.19 -4.73 7.44
CA SER A 409 -12.73 -6.04 7.85
C SER A 409 -14.11 -5.97 8.51
N ALA A 410 -14.60 -4.77 8.84
CA ALA A 410 -15.85 -4.59 9.60
C ALA A 410 -17.08 -5.27 8.94
N PRO A 411 -17.30 -5.17 7.61
CA PRO A 411 -18.48 -5.79 6.98
C PRO A 411 -18.56 -7.31 7.19
N ILE A 412 -17.42 -8.01 7.22
CA ILE A 412 -17.37 -9.45 7.46
C ILE A 412 -17.52 -9.76 8.95
N LEU A 413 -16.91 -8.98 9.83
CA LEU A 413 -17.05 -9.15 11.28
C LEU A 413 -18.48 -8.94 11.75
N ASP A 414 -19.17 -7.93 11.21
CA ASP A 414 -20.56 -7.63 11.54
C ASP A 414 -21.47 -8.79 11.14
N GLU A 415 -21.28 -9.35 9.95
CA GLU A 415 -22.02 -10.51 9.46
C GLU A 415 -21.75 -11.76 10.32
N LEU A 416 -20.48 -11.99 10.66
CA LEU A 416 -20.07 -13.08 11.54
C LEU A 416 -20.54 -12.89 12.98
N SER A 417 -20.90 -11.67 13.40
CA SER A 417 -21.40 -11.37 14.73
C SER A 417 -22.92 -11.44 14.81
N SER A 418 -23.61 -11.08 13.73
CA SER A 418 -25.07 -11.09 13.63
C SER A 418 -25.66 -12.52 13.57
N SER A 419 -24.92 -13.47 12.99
CA SER A 419 -25.32 -14.88 12.94
C SER A 419 -24.24 -15.80 13.51
N ARG A 420 -24.64 -16.67 14.45
CA ARG A 420 -23.77 -17.72 15.00
C ARG A 420 -23.82 -18.98 14.14
N GLY A 421 -23.07 -18.97 13.05
CA GLY A 421 -22.88 -20.12 12.15
C GLY A 421 -23.89 -20.22 11.00
N ASN A 422 -23.76 -21.29 10.20
CA ASN A 422 -24.50 -21.52 8.95
C ASN A 422 -24.36 -20.37 7.95
N GLN A 423 -23.13 -19.99 7.64
CA GLN A 423 -22.82 -18.93 6.69
C GLN A 423 -21.58 -19.24 5.87
N CYS A 424 -21.58 -18.82 4.62
CA CYS A 424 -20.43 -18.86 3.72
C CYS A 424 -20.18 -17.46 3.18
N LEU A 425 -19.11 -16.82 3.64
CA LEU A 425 -18.68 -15.50 3.21
C LEU A 425 -17.56 -15.66 2.18
N TYR A 426 -17.74 -15.04 1.02
CA TYR A 426 -16.80 -15.09 -0.10
C TYR A 426 -16.26 -13.68 -0.35
N VAL A 427 -14.95 -13.55 -0.47
CA VAL A 427 -14.26 -12.31 -0.79
C VAL A 427 -13.49 -12.53 -2.08
N ILE A 428 -13.89 -11.82 -3.12
CA ILE A 428 -13.25 -11.85 -4.43
C ILE A 428 -12.55 -10.53 -4.72
N GLY A 429 -11.44 -10.54 -5.45
CA GLY A 429 -10.76 -9.30 -5.81
C GLY A 429 -9.43 -9.54 -6.49
N ASN A 430 -8.87 -8.50 -7.11
CA ASN A 430 -7.61 -8.55 -7.84
C ASN A 430 -6.39 -8.91 -6.96
N ASN A 431 -5.28 -9.24 -7.61
CA ASN A 431 -4.00 -9.48 -6.91
C ASN A 431 -3.59 -8.20 -6.17
N GLY A 432 -3.19 -8.36 -4.90
CA GLY A 432 -2.77 -7.24 -4.07
C GLY A 432 -3.90 -6.41 -3.46
N GLU A 433 -5.19 -6.78 -3.59
CA GLU A 433 -6.31 -6.10 -2.90
C GLU A 433 -6.39 -6.38 -1.39
N GLY A 434 -5.41 -7.09 -0.81
CA GLY A 434 -5.33 -7.31 0.64
C GLY A 434 -6.17 -8.48 1.19
N LYS A 435 -6.72 -9.35 0.34
CA LYS A 435 -7.58 -10.48 0.77
C LYS A 435 -6.93 -11.41 1.80
N SER A 436 -5.68 -11.83 1.60
CA SER A 436 -4.99 -12.69 2.57
C SER A 436 -4.71 -11.97 3.89
N PHE A 437 -4.47 -10.65 3.87
CA PHE A 437 -4.35 -9.83 5.08
C PHE A 437 -5.70 -9.73 5.81
N LEU A 438 -6.79 -9.53 5.07
CA LEU A 438 -8.15 -9.57 5.64
C LEU A 438 -8.41 -10.88 6.38
N LEU A 439 -8.10 -12.05 5.79
CA LEU A 439 -8.30 -13.33 6.48
C LEU A 439 -7.47 -13.45 7.76
N ARG A 440 -6.19 -13.05 7.71
CA ARG A 440 -5.30 -13.03 8.88
C ARG A 440 -5.87 -12.15 9.98
N ASP A 441 -6.29 -10.94 9.63
CA ASP A 441 -6.79 -9.96 10.58
C ASP A 441 -8.11 -10.44 11.22
N LEU A 442 -9.02 -11.00 10.43
CA LEU A 442 -10.25 -11.62 10.93
C LEU A 442 -9.96 -12.73 11.95
N ILE A 443 -8.98 -13.61 11.69
CA ILE A 443 -8.61 -14.67 12.63
C ILE A 443 -8.18 -14.09 13.97
N HIS A 444 -7.28 -13.11 13.98
CA HIS A 444 -6.82 -12.48 15.22
C HIS A 444 -7.96 -11.81 15.98
N LEU A 445 -8.76 -11.00 15.30
CA LEU A 445 -9.89 -10.29 15.92
C LEU A 445 -10.93 -11.25 16.52
N MET A 446 -11.22 -12.34 15.81
CA MET A 446 -12.18 -13.34 16.28
C MET A 446 -11.65 -14.17 17.46
N VAL A 447 -10.36 -14.51 17.46
CA VAL A 447 -9.74 -15.23 18.58
C VAL A 447 -9.71 -14.36 19.85
N GLU A 448 -9.44 -13.06 19.71
CA GLU A 448 -9.54 -12.10 20.82
C GLU A 448 -10.96 -12.03 21.37
N ASP A 449 -11.99 -12.09 20.51
CA ASP A 449 -13.40 -12.19 20.88
C ASP A 449 -13.84 -13.63 21.28
N HIS A 450 -12.87 -14.51 21.63
CA HIS A 450 -13.07 -15.87 22.15
C HIS A 450 -13.73 -16.88 21.19
N ARG A 451 -13.68 -16.66 19.88
CA ARG A 451 -14.25 -17.55 18.85
C ARG A 451 -13.26 -18.65 18.46
N GLU A 452 -13.77 -19.84 18.09
CA GLU A 452 -12.93 -20.91 17.52
C GLU A 452 -12.69 -20.62 16.02
N CYS A 453 -11.42 -20.57 15.62
CA CYS A 453 -10.99 -20.29 14.26
C CYS A 453 -10.14 -21.45 13.72
N VAL A 454 -10.46 -21.93 12.52
CA VAL A 454 -9.71 -23.00 11.84
C VAL A 454 -9.26 -22.50 10.48
N ALA A 455 -7.95 -22.40 10.25
CA ALA A 455 -7.39 -22.05 8.96
C ALA A 455 -6.98 -23.32 8.19
N LEU A 456 -7.50 -23.49 6.97
CA LEU A 456 -7.17 -24.63 6.12
C LEU A 456 -6.20 -24.20 5.01
N THR A 457 -4.94 -24.62 5.13
CA THR A 457 -3.88 -24.33 4.17
C THR A 457 -3.90 -25.39 3.06
N VAL A 458 -4.21 -24.98 1.83
CA VAL A 458 -4.15 -25.87 0.65
C VAL A 458 -2.98 -25.50 -0.27
N SER A 459 -2.45 -24.28 -0.11
CA SER A 459 -1.31 -23.71 -0.82
C SER A 459 -0.18 -23.38 0.16
N LEU A 460 1.05 -23.24 -0.33
CA LEU A 460 2.19 -22.76 0.47
C LEU A 460 2.26 -21.22 0.55
N ALA A 461 1.38 -20.52 -0.18
CA ALA A 461 1.40 -19.08 -0.34
C ALA A 461 0.39 -18.33 0.56
N ASP A 462 -0.36 -19.04 1.43
CA ASP A 462 -1.30 -18.39 2.34
C ASP A 462 -0.58 -17.50 3.36
N ARG A 463 -1.32 -16.52 3.91
CA ARG A 463 -0.82 -15.61 4.95
C ARG A 463 -1.49 -15.84 6.30
N PHE A 464 -1.94 -17.06 6.58
CA PHE A 464 -2.56 -17.36 7.86
C PHE A 464 -1.56 -17.21 9.02
N PRO A 465 -2.04 -16.84 10.22
CA PRO A 465 -1.19 -16.74 11.40
C PRO A 465 -0.43 -18.04 11.67
N SER A 466 0.82 -17.90 12.10
CA SER A 466 1.69 -18.98 12.53
C SER A 466 1.36 -19.41 13.97
N MET A 467 1.80 -20.61 14.36
CA MET A 467 1.65 -21.07 15.76
C MET A 467 2.41 -20.20 16.77
N SER A 468 3.40 -19.42 16.32
CA SER A 468 4.15 -18.45 17.15
C SER A 468 3.38 -17.17 17.46
N ASP A 469 2.23 -16.91 16.83
CA ASP A 469 1.50 -15.64 16.97
C ASP A 469 0.65 -15.56 18.25
N GLY A 470 0.79 -16.52 19.18
CA GLY A 470 0.21 -16.43 20.52
C GLY A 470 -1.32 -16.54 20.58
N LEU A 471 -1.95 -17.09 19.54
CA LEU A 471 -3.41 -17.23 19.41
C LEU A 471 -4.04 -18.31 20.33
N GLY A 472 -3.23 -19.11 21.01
CA GLY A 472 -3.68 -20.13 21.97
C GLY A 472 -4.53 -21.24 21.33
N ASP A 473 -5.29 -21.95 22.16
CA ASP A 473 -6.00 -23.18 21.77
C ASP A 473 -7.24 -22.94 20.88
N ARG A 474 -7.66 -21.69 20.70
CA ARG A 474 -8.84 -21.34 19.89
C ARG A 474 -8.54 -21.21 18.40
N TYR A 475 -7.26 -21.21 18.03
CA TYR A 475 -6.83 -21.19 16.64
C TYR A 475 -6.15 -22.50 16.26
N ARG A 476 -6.61 -23.12 15.18
CA ARG A 476 -5.95 -24.29 14.58
C ARG A 476 -5.64 -24.04 13.12
N ARG A 477 -4.36 -24.14 12.76
CA ARG A 477 -3.91 -24.20 11.36
C ARG A 477 -3.77 -25.65 10.94
N MET A 478 -4.41 -26.04 9.84
CA MET A 478 -4.40 -27.42 9.34
C MET A 478 -4.07 -27.44 7.85
N GLY A 479 -3.31 -28.45 7.41
CA GLY A 479 -3.00 -28.64 5.99
C GLY A 479 -1.54 -28.35 5.60
N GLU A 480 -0.71 -27.90 6.52
CA GLU A 480 0.67 -27.50 6.26
C GLU A 480 1.59 -28.73 6.23
N PHE A 481 2.15 -29.08 5.06
CA PHE A 481 2.97 -30.28 4.93
C PHE A 481 4.25 -30.03 4.14
N SER A 482 5.38 -30.40 4.75
CA SER A 482 6.70 -30.35 4.12
C SER A 482 6.92 -31.45 3.06
N SER A 483 6.04 -32.46 2.97
CA SER A 483 6.19 -33.57 2.01
C SER A 483 4.86 -34.26 1.66
N LYS A 484 4.83 -34.94 0.50
CA LYS A 484 3.67 -35.73 0.03
C LYS A 484 3.27 -36.84 1.00
N SER A 485 4.24 -37.47 1.68
CA SER A 485 3.98 -38.57 2.62
C SER A 485 3.26 -38.09 3.88
N LYS A 486 3.72 -36.97 4.48
CA LYS A 486 3.07 -36.35 5.65
C LYS A 486 1.65 -35.91 5.33
N ARG A 487 1.46 -35.37 4.12
CA ARG A 487 0.14 -34.99 3.60
C ARG A 487 -0.82 -36.19 3.54
N SER A 488 -0.37 -37.30 2.95
CA SER A 488 -1.15 -38.54 2.85
C SER A 488 -1.50 -39.12 4.22
N GLU A 489 -0.54 -39.16 5.15
CA GLU A 489 -0.75 -39.63 6.52
C GLU A 489 -1.79 -38.80 7.27
N SER A 490 -1.71 -37.47 7.20
CA SER A 490 -2.67 -36.58 7.87
C SER A 490 -4.08 -36.71 7.31
N THR A 491 -4.23 -36.80 5.98
CA THR A 491 -5.54 -37.02 5.34
C THR A 491 -6.11 -38.38 5.78
N THR A 492 -5.27 -39.41 5.84
CA THR A 492 -5.67 -40.75 6.29
C THR A 492 -6.10 -40.73 7.76
N ARG A 493 -5.34 -40.07 8.63
CA ARG A 493 -5.68 -39.90 10.06
C ARG A 493 -7.02 -39.21 10.22
N ALA A 494 -7.23 -38.07 9.56
CA ALA A 494 -8.48 -37.33 9.61
C ALA A 494 -9.68 -38.17 9.13
N LEU A 495 -9.51 -38.99 8.08
CA LEU A 495 -10.54 -39.90 7.59
C LEU A 495 -10.86 -41.01 8.61
N LEU A 496 -9.84 -41.62 9.22
CA LEU A 496 -10.02 -42.64 10.26
C LEU A 496 -10.69 -42.06 11.52
N GLU A 497 -10.34 -40.84 11.91
CA GLU A 497 -11.00 -40.13 13.02
C GLU A 497 -12.48 -39.85 12.75
N MET A 498 -12.85 -39.53 11.51
CA MET A 498 -14.26 -39.36 11.13
C MET A 498 -15.04 -40.67 11.24
N LEU A 499 -14.43 -41.79 10.86
CA LEU A 499 -15.02 -43.13 10.98
C LEU A 499 -15.16 -43.60 12.44
N GLY A 500 -14.20 -43.27 13.29
CA GLY A 500 -14.21 -43.69 14.70
C GLY A 500 -15.21 -42.96 15.59
N LYS A 501 -15.73 -41.80 15.18
CA LYS A 501 -16.61 -40.95 16.02
C LYS A 501 -18.11 -41.25 15.88
N PHE A 502 -18.53 -42.17 14.99
CA PHE A 502 -19.93 -42.57 14.78
C PHE A 502 -20.92 -41.38 14.65
N ASP A 503 -20.54 -40.37 13.87
CA ASP A 503 -21.33 -39.15 13.66
C ASP A 503 -21.56 -38.92 12.15
N ARG A 504 -22.53 -38.08 11.80
CA ARG A 504 -22.94 -37.72 10.42
C ARG A 504 -21.82 -37.16 9.54
N ARG A 505 -20.64 -36.90 10.11
CA ARG A 505 -19.43 -36.45 9.39
C ARG A 505 -19.08 -37.32 8.22
N PHE A 506 -19.13 -38.65 8.39
CA PHE A 506 -18.79 -39.54 7.28
C PHE A 506 -19.82 -39.47 6.15
N ASP A 507 -21.11 -39.36 6.49
CA ASP A 507 -22.19 -39.22 5.50
C ASP A 507 -22.00 -37.92 4.70
N VAL A 508 -21.82 -36.78 5.38
CA VAL A 508 -21.57 -35.48 4.74
C VAL A 508 -20.31 -35.51 3.86
N PHE A 509 -19.25 -36.19 4.32
CA PHE A 509 -18.05 -36.39 3.53
C PHE A 509 -18.34 -37.18 2.24
N THR A 510 -19.08 -38.29 2.33
CA THR A 510 -19.42 -39.11 1.15
C THR A 510 -20.34 -38.37 0.17
N GLU A 511 -21.27 -37.54 0.66
CA GLU A 511 -22.11 -36.67 -0.17
C GLU A 511 -21.26 -35.65 -0.93
N ALA A 512 -20.32 -34.99 -0.24
CA ALA A 512 -19.39 -34.05 -0.86
C ALA A 512 -18.50 -34.71 -1.93
N MET A 513 -17.97 -35.90 -1.64
CA MET A 513 -17.18 -36.68 -2.61
C MET A 513 -18.00 -37.08 -3.85
N THR A 514 -19.26 -37.44 -3.65
CA THR A 514 -20.19 -37.77 -4.75
C THR A 514 -20.45 -36.54 -5.63
N ALA A 515 -20.64 -35.36 -5.03
CA ALA A 515 -20.84 -34.11 -5.76
C ALA A 515 -19.61 -33.74 -6.62
N LEU A 516 -18.40 -34.03 -6.13
CA LEU A 516 -17.15 -33.81 -6.88
C LEU A 516 -16.91 -34.83 -8.01
N GLY A 517 -17.75 -35.87 -8.10
CA GLY A 517 -17.66 -36.91 -9.12
C GLY A 517 -16.82 -38.12 -8.74
N PHE A 518 -16.43 -38.27 -7.47
CA PHE A 518 -15.77 -39.47 -6.97
C PHE A 518 -16.79 -40.55 -6.57
N ASN A 519 -16.37 -41.81 -6.60
CA ASN A 519 -17.18 -42.91 -6.10
C ASN A 519 -17.21 -42.88 -4.54
N GLN A 520 -18.33 -43.30 -3.95
CA GLN A 520 -18.50 -43.39 -2.49
C GLN A 520 -17.65 -44.49 -1.86
N ASN A 521 -17.18 -45.45 -2.67
CA ASN A 521 -16.32 -46.53 -2.21
C ASN A 521 -14.89 -46.02 -1.99
N LEU A 522 -14.57 -45.73 -0.73
CA LEU A 522 -13.22 -45.40 -0.29
C LEU A 522 -12.53 -46.63 0.26
N TYR A 523 -11.21 -46.65 0.18
CA TYR A 523 -10.37 -47.76 0.60
C TYR A 523 -9.18 -47.26 1.40
N LEU A 524 -8.57 -48.13 2.19
CA LEU A 524 -7.22 -47.94 2.73
C LEU A 524 -6.28 -48.87 1.98
N VAL A 525 -5.26 -48.31 1.36
CA VAL A 525 -4.23 -49.03 0.61
C VAL A 525 -2.95 -49.03 1.42
N ARG A 526 -2.34 -50.20 1.62
CA ARG A 526 -1.05 -50.29 2.31
C ARG A 526 0.04 -49.60 1.48
N LYS A 527 0.80 -48.67 2.07
CA LYS A 527 1.82 -47.86 1.36
C LYS A 527 2.94 -48.69 0.69
N SER A 528 3.18 -49.92 1.14
CA SER A 528 4.11 -50.85 0.48
C SER A 528 3.66 -51.27 -0.92
N ASN A 529 2.38 -51.08 -1.26
CA ASN A 529 1.75 -51.59 -2.47
C ASN A 529 1.21 -50.44 -3.34
N ALA A 530 2.11 -49.57 -3.80
CA ALA A 530 1.76 -48.32 -4.48
C ALA A 530 1.04 -48.50 -5.85
N GLY A 531 0.94 -49.71 -6.41
CA GLY A 531 0.28 -50.00 -7.71
C GLY A 531 -1.21 -49.67 -7.77
N LYS A 532 -1.79 -49.60 -8.98
CA LYS A 532 -3.26 -49.68 -9.15
C LYS A 532 -3.72 -51.03 -8.61
N GLN A 533 -4.66 -51.04 -7.68
CA GLN A 533 -5.11 -52.28 -7.01
C GLN A 533 -6.52 -52.64 -7.45
N ASP A 534 -6.80 -53.94 -7.54
CA ASP A 534 -8.16 -54.46 -7.60
C ASP A 534 -8.78 -54.46 -6.20
N SER A 535 -10.10 -54.27 -6.14
CA SER A 535 -10.93 -54.28 -4.94
C SER A 535 -10.80 -55.55 -4.09
N ASN A 536 -10.43 -56.69 -4.70
CA ASN A 536 -10.25 -57.99 -4.03
C ASN A 536 -8.83 -58.24 -3.49
N SER A 537 -7.92 -57.25 -3.56
CA SER A 537 -6.54 -57.41 -3.08
C SER A 537 -6.44 -57.42 -1.55
N LYS A 538 -5.66 -58.37 -0.97
CA LYS A 538 -5.42 -58.47 0.49
C LYS A 538 -4.73 -57.24 1.10
N SER A 539 -4.24 -56.30 0.29
CA SER A 539 -3.61 -55.05 0.74
C SER A 539 -4.52 -53.83 0.73
N VAL A 540 -5.81 -54.05 0.53
CA VAL A 540 -6.85 -53.03 0.42
C VAL A 540 -7.93 -53.31 1.46
N ILE A 541 -8.32 -52.30 2.22
CA ILE A 541 -9.41 -52.38 3.21
C ILE A 541 -10.53 -51.42 2.77
N PRO A 542 -11.71 -51.92 2.34
CA PRO A 542 -12.81 -51.05 1.96
C PRO A 542 -13.43 -50.37 3.20
N LEU A 543 -13.56 -49.04 3.16
CA LEU A 543 -14.00 -48.26 4.33
C LEU A 543 -15.48 -48.43 4.67
N LYS A 544 -16.29 -48.89 3.71
CA LYS A 544 -17.71 -49.24 3.91
C LYS A 544 -17.92 -50.37 4.93
N TYR A 545 -16.91 -51.23 5.16
CA TYR A 545 -17.02 -52.27 6.19
C TYR A 545 -17.04 -51.69 7.61
N PHE A 546 -16.35 -50.57 7.84
CA PHE A 546 -16.35 -49.91 9.15
C PHE A 546 -17.67 -49.21 9.49
N SER A 547 -18.54 -48.91 8.51
CA SER A 547 -19.84 -48.30 8.80
C SER A 547 -20.97 -49.33 9.03
N LEU A 548 -20.79 -50.59 8.62
CA LEU A 548 -21.86 -51.61 8.60
C LEU A 548 -21.70 -52.74 9.63
N GLN A 549 -20.49 -53.04 10.12
CA GLN A 549 -20.23 -54.14 11.06
C GLN A 549 -19.60 -53.62 12.35
N TYR A 550 -20.43 -53.21 13.31
CA TYR A 550 -19.96 -52.79 14.64
C TYR A 550 -20.63 -53.53 15.78
N HIS A 551 -20.95 -54.80 15.56
CA HIS A 551 -21.32 -55.70 16.64
C HIS A 551 -20.30 -56.83 16.67
N SER A 552 -19.13 -56.56 17.26
CA SER A 552 -18.09 -57.53 17.66
C SER A 552 -17.05 -57.93 16.60
N ASP A 553 -16.04 -57.08 16.32
CA ASP A 553 -14.82 -57.52 15.61
C ASP A 553 -13.55 -56.80 16.14
N PRO A 554 -12.37 -57.45 16.22
CA PRO A 554 -11.14 -56.88 16.81
C PRO A 554 -10.43 -55.78 16.00
N ASP A 555 -10.77 -55.59 14.73
CA ASP A 555 -10.14 -54.61 13.83
C ASP A 555 -10.84 -53.24 13.90
N SER A 556 -10.72 -52.55 15.04
CA SER A 556 -11.20 -51.17 15.18
C SER A 556 -10.40 -50.20 14.26
N PRO A 557 -11.00 -49.14 13.68
CA PRO A 557 -10.30 -48.04 12.99
C PRO A 557 -9.14 -47.45 13.80
N HIS A 558 -9.21 -47.53 15.14
CA HIS A 558 -8.13 -47.11 16.05
C HIS A 558 -6.91 -48.05 16.05
N ALA A 559 -7.04 -49.29 15.58
CA ALA A 559 -5.95 -50.25 15.44
C ALA A 559 -5.16 -50.08 14.12
N ILE A 560 -5.67 -49.27 13.17
CA ILE A 560 -5.02 -49.02 11.89
C ILE A 560 -3.99 -47.91 12.04
N ASP A 561 -2.73 -48.24 11.83
CA ASP A 561 -1.62 -47.27 11.80
C ASP A 561 -1.69 -46.38 10.53
N PRO A 562 -2.01 -45.07 10.65
CA PRO A 562 -2.11 -44.16 9.51
C PRO A 562 -0.76 -43.98 8.79
N ALA A 563 0.37 -44.30 9.43
CA ALA A 563 1.68 -44.25 8.79
C ALA A 563 1.84 -45.35 7.73
N ARG A 564 1.16 -46.50 7.89
CA ARG A 564 1.28 -47.69 7.02
C ARG A 564 0.27 -47.73 5.88
N TYR A 565 -0.82 -46.97 5.99
CA TYR A 565 -1.90 -46.93 5.01
C TYR A 565 -2.06 -45.54 4.40
N GLU A 566 -2.62 -45.50 3.21
CA GLU A 566 -3.09 -44.26 2.58
C GLU A 566 -4.49 -44.44 2.01
N VAL A 567 -5.23 -43.34 1.88
CA VAL A 567 -6.57 -43.35 1.28
C VAL A 567 -6.48 -43.80 -0.18
N GLY A 568 -7.30 -44.75 -0.57
CA GLY A 568 -7.51 -45.20 -1.94
C GLY A 568 -8.90 -44.80 -2.43
N ILE A 569 -8.97 -44.30 -3.66
CA ILE A 569 -10.22 -43.80 -4.24
C ILE A 569 -10.44 -44.49 -5.59
N VAL A 570 -11.70 -44.75 -5.90
CA VAL A 570 -12.13 -45.25 -7.20
C VAL A 570 -12.76 -44.09 -7.98
N PRO A 571 -12.17 -43.64 -9.10
CA PRO A 571 -12.82 -42.70 -9.99
C PRO A 571 -14.13 -43.27 -10.55
N ARG A 572 -15.10 -42.42 -10.91
CA ARG A 572 -16.47 -42.84 -11.27
C ARG A 572 -16.55 -43.87 -12.41
N ASP A 573 -15.61 -43.80 -13.35
CA ASP A 573 -15.63 -44.59 -14.60
C ASP A 573 -14.54 -45.69 -14.60
N GLU A 574 -13.94 -45.97 -13.46
CA GLU A 574 -12.84 -46.92 -13.34
C GLU A 574 -13.14 -48.03 -12.34
N ASN A 575 -12.58 -49.22 -12.60
CA ASN A 575 -12.73 -50.39 -11.72
C ASN A 575 -11.49 -50.64 -10.86
N TYR A 576 -10.57 -49.69 -10.78
CA TYR A 576 -9.33 -49.82 -10.02
C TYR A 576 -9.16 -48.72 -8.98
N ILE A 577 -8.47 -49.05 -7.90
CA ILE A 577 -8.22 -48.15 -6.77
C ILE A 577 -6.93 -47.38 -7.02
N ILE A 578 -7.01 -46.06 -6.90
CA ILE A 578 -5.86 -45.15 -6.97
C ILE A 578 -5.48 -44.71 -5.56
N PRO A 579 -4.25 -45.01 -5.09
CA PRO A 579 -3.75 -44.51 -3.81
C PRO A 579 -3.57 -42.99 -3.82
N PHE A 580 -3.77 -42.32 -2.68
CA PHE A 580 -3.71 -40.88 -2.53
C PHE A 580 -2.41 -40.28 -3.07
N SER A 581 -1.27 -40.96 -2.86
CA SER A 581 0.05 -40.57 -3.36
C SER A 581 0.16 -40.48 -4.88
N ARG A 582 -0.70 -41.19 -5.63
CA ARG A 582 -0.71 -41.26 -7.10
C ARG A 582 -1.77 -40.40 -7.78
N LEU A 583 -2.66 -39.77 -7.00
CA LEU A 583 -3.62 -38.81 -7.51
C LEU A 583 -2.93 -37.56 -8.07
N SER A 584 -3.58 -36.89 -9.02
CA SER A 584 -3.15 -35.58 -9.49
C SER A 584 -3.05 -34.57 -8.35
N SER A 585 -2.33 -33.46 -8.53
CA SER A 585 -2.25 -32.40 -7.51
C SER A 585 -3.63 -31.83 -7.19
N GLY A 586 -4.47 -31.59 -8.19
CA GLY A 586 -5.82 -31.09 -8.03
C GLY A 586 -6.71 -32.05 -7.22
N GLU A 587 -6.71 -33.34 -7.55
CA GLU A 587 -7.45 -34.36 -6.79
C GLU A 587 -7.00 -34.42 -5.33
N ARG A 588 -5.69 -34.45 -5.08
CA ARG A 588 -5.16 -34.45 -3.70
C ARG A 588 -5.58 -33.19 -2.93
N ASN A 589 -5.56 -32.03 -3.59
CA ASN A 589 -5.98 -30.77 -2.99
C ASN A 589 -7.44 -30.81 -2.58
N ILE A 590 -8.35 -31.17 -3.50
CA ILE A 590 -9.79 -31.15 -3.22
C ILE A 590 -10.20 -32.21 -2.19
N ILE A 591 -9.65 -33.43 -2.28
CA ILE A 591 -9.94 -34.50 -1.32
C ILE A 591 -9.47 -34.10 0.06
N GLN A 592 -8.25 -33.55 0.17
CA GLN A 592 -7.74 -33.10 1.45
C GLN A 592 -8.58 -31.96 2.01
N LEU A 593 -8.93 -30.96 1.20
CA LEU A 593 -9.74 -29.82 1.63
C LEU A 593 -11.06 -30.30 2.27
N VAL A 594 -11.80 -31.16 1.59
CA VAL A 594 -13.07 -31.70 2.11
C VAL A 594 -12.84 -32.57 3.35
N THR A 595 -11.80 -33.41 3.36
CA THR A 595 -11.47 -34.27 4.51
C THR A 595 -11.15 -33.44 5.76
N LEU A 596 -10.31 -32.41 5.63
CA LEU A 596 -9.92 -31.56 6.76
C LEU A 596 -11.08 -30.70 7.24
N LEU A 597 -11.86 -30.15 6.31
CA LEU A 597 -13.05 -29.35 6.64
C LEU A 597 -14.07 -30.14 7.45
N VAL A 598 -14.45 -31.34 6.98
CA VAL A 598 -15.46 -32.16 7.65
C VAL A 598 -14.91 -32.79 8.94
N SER A 599 -13.64 -33.21 8.97
CA SER A 599 -13.05 -33.82 10.16
C SER A 599 -12.90 -32.82 11.32
N ALA A 600 -12.59 -31.57 11.02
CA ALA A 600 -12.45 -30.52 12.01
C ALA A 600 -13.76 -29.78 12.34
N ALA A 601 -14.83 -30.04 11.59
CA ALA A 601 -16.10 -29.33 11.74
C ALA A 601 -16.63 -29.36 13.19
N SER A 602 -16.92 -28.18 13.71
CA SER A 602 -17.52 -27.96 15.04
C SER A 602 -18.53 -26.82 14.95
N ARG A 603 -19.54 -26.87 15.80
CA ARG A 603 -20.58 -25.84 15.87
C ARG A 603 -19.97 -24.50 16.27
N GLU A 604 -20.41 -23.43 15.61
CA GLU A 604 -19.95 -22.04 15.83
C GLU A 604 -18.47 -21.76 15.53
N ALA A 605 -17.71 -22.75 15.05
CA ALA A 605 -16.37 -22.51 14.54
C ALA A 605 -16.39 -21.76 13.20
N THR A 606 -15.36 -20.97 12.96
CA THR A 606 -15.17 -20.23 11.72
C THR A 606 -13.97 -20.76 10.98
N PHE A 607 -14.20 -21.24 9.76
CA PHE A 607 -13.20 -21.81 8.88
C PHE A 607 -12.73 -20.77 7.88
N PHE A 608 -11.42 -20.66 7.70
CA PHE A 608 -10.79 -19.73 6.77
C PHE A 608 -10.08 -20.47 5.64
N LEU A 609 -10.32 -20.00 4.42
CA LEU A 609 -9.79 -20.57 3.17
C LEU A 609 -9.18 -19.46 2.33
N ASP A 610 -7.93 -19.64 1.91
CA ASP A 610 -7.24 -18.71 1.01
C ASP A 610 -6.94 -19.45 -0.30
N GLU A 611 -7.53 -18.97 -1.40
CA GLU A 611 -7.38 -19.49 -2.76
C GLU A 611 -7.50 -21.03 -2.91
N PRO A 612 -8.58 -21.66 -2.39
CA PRO A 612 -8.78 -23.11 -2.48
C PRO A 612 -8.92 -23.62 -3.92
N GLU A 613 -9.17 -22.74 -4.90
CA GLU A 613 -9.23 -23.06 -6.33
C GLU A 613 -7.87 -23.36 -6.95
N ILE A 614 -6.74 -23.04 -6.30
CA ILE A 614 -5.42 -23.24 -6.87
C ILE A 614 -5.25 -24.71 -7.27
N SER A 615 -4.90 -24.92 -8.55
CA SER A 615 -4.75 -26.24 -9.18
C SER A 615 -6.03 -27.08 -9.31
N LEU A 616 -7.22 -26.50 -9.10
CA LEU A 616 -8.50 -27.19 -9.29
C LEU A 616 -9.09 -26.93 -10.68
N HIS A 617 -9.61 -28.00 -11.29
CA HIS A 617 -10.37 -27.91 -12.54
C HIS A 617 -11.67 -27.09 -12.34
N VAL A 618 -12.09 -26.32 -13.35
CA VAL A 618 -13.27 -25.43 -13.31
C VAL A 618 -14.53 -26.15 -12.81
N LYS A 619 -14.74 -27.41 -13.26
CA LYS A 619 -15.85 -28.26 -12.80
C LYS A 619 -15.91 -28.41 -11.26
N TRP A 620 -14.78 -28.54 -10.58
CA TRP A 620 -14.78 -28.63 -9.11
C TRP A 620 -15.02 -27.26 -8.47
N GLN A 621 -14.52 -26.18 -9.07
CA GLN A 621 -14.79 -24.82 -8.60
C GLN A 621 -16.29 -24.49 -8.64
N GLN A 622 -17.03 -24.99 -9.63
CA GLN A 622 -18.50 -24.84 -9.72
C GLN A 622 -19.23 -25.58 -8.59
N VAL A 623 -18.72 -26.72 -8.15
CA VAL A 623 -19.38 -27.58 -7.15
C VAL A 623 -19.05 -27.15 -5.72
N LEU A 624 -17.87 -26.57 -5.49
CA LEU A 624 -17.37 -26.19 -4.16
C LEU A 624 -18.36 -25.35 -3.33
N PRO A 625 -19.01 -24.29 -3.87
CA PRO A 625 -19.98 -23.52 -3.09
C PRO A 625 -21.14 -24.34 -2.52
N ASN A 626 -21.63 -25.34 -3.26
CA ASN A 626 -22.68 -26.25 -2.79
C ASN A 626 -22.20 -27.09 -1.59
N ILE A 627 -20.99 -27.62 -1.69
CA ILE A 627 -20.36 -28.41 -0.62
C ILE A 627 -20.16 -27.53 0.63
N PHE A 628 -19.61 -26.33 0.46
CA PHE A 628 -19.42 -25.37 1.54
C PHE A 628 -20.74 -25.00 2.22
N SER A 629 -21.77 -24.65 1.45
CA SER A 629 -23.10 -24.33 1.99
C SER A 629 -23.70 -25.50 2.79
N SER A 630 -23.58 -26.73 2.25
CA SER A 630 -24.11 -27.93 2.89
C SER A 630 -23.40 -28.23 4.22
N ILE A 631 -22.07 -28.15 4.24
CA ILE A 631 -21.26 -28.35 5.45
C ILE A 631 -21.55 -27.26 6.48
N ALA A 632 -21.59 -25.98 6.07
CA ALA A 632 -21.89 -24.86 6.96
C ALA A 632 -23.26 -25.03 7.65
N LYS A 633 -24.25 -25.51 6.89
CA LYS A 633 -25.60 -25.77 7.38
C LYS A 633 -25.66 -26.95 8.35
N GLU A 634 -25.08 -28.09 7.97
CA GLU A 634 -25.15 -29.31 8.78
C GLU A 634 -24.44 -29.13 10.13
N PHE A 635 -23.25 -28.53 10.13
CA PHE A 635 -22.45 -28.35 11.35
C PHE A 635 -22.68 -27.02 12.06
N LYS A 636 -23.53 -26.13 11.53
CA LYS A 636 -23.76 -24.78 12.05
C LYS A 636 -22.45 -24.02 12.27
N LEU A 637 -21.59 -24.04 11.25
CA LEU A 637 -20.29 -23.36 11.23
C LEU A 637 -20.30 -22.21 10.22
N SER A 638 -19.31 -21.32 10.31
CA SER A 638 -19.10 -20.27 9.32
C SER A 638 -17.87 -20.58 8.46
N LEU A 639 -17.93 -20.23 7.18
CA LEU A 639 -16.83 -20.30 6.23
C LEU A 639 -16.51 -18.89 5.72
N VAL A 640 -15.24 -18.51 5.74
CA VAL A 640 -14.73 -17.26 5.17
C VAL A 640 -13.68 -17.62 4.13
N LEU A 641 -13.91 -17.20 2.89
CA LEU A 641 -13.12 -17.58 1.74
C LEU A 641 -12.58 -16.34 1.03
N ALA A 642 -11.27 -16.27 0.80
CA ALA A 642 -10.67 -15.40 -0.21
C ALA A 642 -10.44 -16.16 -1.52
N THR A 643 -10.85 -15.59 -2.65
CA THR A 643 -10.74 -16.24 -3.96
C THR A 643 -10.44 -15.24 -5.07
N HIS A 644 -9.81 -15.71 -6.13
CA HIS A 644 -9.67 -15.03 -7.41
C HIS A 644 -10.63 -15.58 -8.47
N SER A 645 -11.37 -16.65 -8.18
CA SER A 645 -12.21 -17.34 -9.15
C SER A 645 -13.62 -16.74 -9.22
N PRO A 646 -13.99 -16.08 -10.34
CA PRO A 646 -15.37 -15.67 -10.57
C PRO A 646 -16.32 -16.87 -10.65
N VAL A 647 -15.80 -18.05 -11.04
CA VAL A 647 -16.60 -19.29 -11.15
C VAL A 647 -17.13 -19.71 -9.78
N ILE A 648 -16.32 -19.59 -8.71
CA ILE A 648 -16.77 -19.89 -7.35
C ILE A 648 -17.90 -18.93 -6.96
N ILE A 649 -17.72 -17.63 -7.18
CA ILE A 649 -18.74 -16.62 -6.85
C ILE A 649 -20.02 -16.85 -7.65
N ALA A 650 -19.90 -17.20 -8.92
CA ALA A 650 -21.06 -17.43 -9.77
C ALA A 650 -21.92 -18.63 -9.36
N ASN A 651 -21.32 -19.58 -8.65
CA ASN A 651 -22.01 -20.76 -8.13
C ASN A 651 -22.38 -20.62 -6.63
N ALA A 652 -22.08 -19.47 -5.99
CA ALA A 652 -22.43 -19.18 -4.60
C ALA A 652 -23.86 -18.60 -4.46
N GLY A 653 -24.84 -19.31 -5.03
CA GLY A 653 -26.25 -18.90 -5.09
C GLY A 653 -27.12 -19.31 -3.90
N PHE A 654 -26.53 -19.74 -2.78
CA PHE A 654 -27.26 -20.27 -1.64
C PHE A 654 -27.71 -19.16 -0.68
N GLY A 655 -28.83 -19.37 0.03
CA GLY A 655 -29.38 -18.37 0.97
C GLY A 655 -28.48 -18.05 2.17
N ASN A 656 -27.48 -18.89 2.44
CA ASN A 656 -26.44 -18.66 3.44
C ASN A 656 -25.10 -18.18 2.83
N SER A 657 -25.08 -17.82 1.54
CA SER A 657 -23.88 -17.34 0.84
C SER A 657 -23.91 -15.81 0.70
N ILE A 658 -22.84 -15.16 1.14
CA ILE A 658 -22.65 -13.70 1.08
C ILE A 658 -21.33 -13.43 0.37
N CYS A 659 -21.35 -12.60 -0.69
CA CYS A 659 -20.18 -12.39 -1.53
C CYS A 659 -19.83 -10.90 -1.55
N TYR A 660 -18.55 -10.60 -1.38
CA TYR A 660 -17.98 -9.26 -1.39
C TYR A 660 -16.91 -9.14 -2.48
N VAL A 661 -16.83 -7.99 -3.13
CA VAL A 661 -15.66 -7.57 -3.91
C VAL A 661 -14.75 -6.73 -3.02
N ALA A 662 -13.49 -7.16 -2.87
CA ALA A 662 -12.44 -6.35 -2.30
C ALA A 662 -11.86 -5.45 -3.40
N HIS A 663 -12.03 -4.14 -3.24
CA HIS A 663 -11.51 -3.15 -4.19
C HIS A 663 -11.02 -1.91 -3.45
N ALA A 664 -9.77 -1.52 -3.69
CA ALA A 664 -9.24 -0.26 -3.18
C ALA A 664 -9.49 -0.04 -1.66
N GLY A 665 -9.40 -1.11 -0.87
CA GLY A 665 -9.53 -1.09 0.60
C GLY A 665 -10.96 -1.23 1.14
N THR A 666 -11.98 -1.21 0.29
CA THR A 666 -13.38 -1.45 0.68
C THR A 666 -13.82 -2.88 0.37
N LEU A 667 -14.92 -3.29 1.00
CA LEU A 667 -15.64 -4.52 0.71
C LEU A 667 -17.05 -4.17 0.23
N GLU A 668 -17.30 -4.33 -1.07
CA GLU A 668 -18.60 -4.05 -1.67
C GLU A 668 -19.43 -5.33 -1.80
N LEU A 669 -20.67 -5.31 -1.32
CA LEU A 669 -21.55 -6.47 -1.39
C LEU A 669 -21.98 -6.74 -2.84
N ILE A 670 -21.77 -7.99 -3.31
CA ILE A 670 -22.31 -8.48 -4.57
C ILE A 670 -23.74 -8.97 -4.33
N ASN A 671 -24.73 -8.30 -4.89
CA ASN A 671 -26.12 -8.76 -4.82
C ASN A 671 -26.26 -10.16 -5.43
N SER A 672 -27.12 -10.99 -4.83
CA SER A 672 -27.35 -12.36 -5.32
C SER A 672 -27.74 -12.43 -6.79
N LYS A 673 -28.49 -11.44 -7.28
CA LYS A 673 -28.91 -11.32 -8.69
C LYS A 673 -27.75 -11.12 -9.67
N ASP A 674 -26.69 -10.45 -9.21
CA ASP A 674 -25.54 -10.09 -10.05
C ASP A 674 -24.46 -11.19 -10.04
N ARG A 675 -24.66 -12.26 -9.26
CA ARG A 675 -23.72 -13.37 -9.15
C ARG A 675 -23.81 -14.33 -10.34
N HIS A 676 -24.91 -14.37 -11.09
CA HIS A 676 -25.17 -15.49 -12.00
C HIS A 676 -24.29 -15.57 -13.25
N SER A 677 -23.46 -14.57 -13.52
CA SER A 677 -22.61 -14.50 -14.70
C SER A 677 -21.17 -14.19 -14.34
N VAL A 678 -20.26 -15.01 -14.88
CA VAL A 678 -18.81 -14.84 -14.72
C VAL A 678 -18.37 -13.54 -15.39
N GLU A 679 -18.94 -13.23 -16.55
CA GLU A 679 -18.65 -11.99 -17.28
C GLU A 679 -19.09 -10.74 -16.50
N THR A 680 -20.21 -10.81 -15.78
CA THR A 680 -20.69 -9.73 -14.89
C THR A 680 -19.70 -9.49 -13.76
N ILE A 681 -19.24 -10.57 -13.10
CA ILE A 681 -18.27 -10.47 -11.99
C ILE A 681 -16.91 -9.95 -12.49
N LEU A 682 -16.46 -10.39 -13.66
CA LEU A 682 -15.21 -9.92 -14.27
C LEU A 682 -15.29 -8.43 -14.65
N LEU A 683 -16.37 -8.03 -15.31
CA LEU A 683 -16.52 -6.66 -15.78
C LEU A 683 -16.72 -5.69 -14.60
N GLN A 684 -17.64 -6.01 -13.69
CA GLN A 684 -18.03 -5.11 -12.61
C GLN A 684 -17.11 -5.22 -11.38
N GLY A 685 -16.79 -6.45 -10.97
CA GLY A 685 -16.01 -6.69 -9.75
C GLY A 685 -14.50 -6.60 -9.96
N PHE A 686 -13.98 -7.11 -11.09
CA PHE A 686 -12.54 -7.08 -11.38
C PHE A 686 -12.11 -5.94 -12.29
N GLN A 687 -13.04 -5.11 -12.77
CA GLN A 687 -12.79 -4.08 -13.76
C GLN A 687 -12.00 -4.63 -14.96
N THR A 688 -12.33 -5.85 -15.39
CA THR A 688 -11.63 -6.57 -16.45
C THR A 688 -12.59 -6.87 -17.59
N TYR A 689 -12.31 -6.32 -18.76
CA TYR A 689 -13.06 -6.61 -19.97
C TYR A 689 -12.59 -7.92 -20.61
N THR A 690 -13.56 -8.77 -20.96
CA THR A 690 -13.34 -9.98 -21.77
C THR A 690 -13.97 -9.77 -23.15
N PRO A 691 -13.31 -10.14 -24.27
CA PRO A 691 -13.96 -10.11 -25.58
C PRO A 691 -15.23 -10.97 -25.63
N HIS A 692 -16.20 -10.59 -26.48
CA HIS A 692 -17.52 -11.24 -26.59
C HIS A 692 -18.38 -11.18 -25.33
N ASN A 693 -18.22 -10.13 -24.53
CA ASN A 693 -18.96 -9.96 -23.30
C ASN A 693 -20.41 -9.51 -23.54
N ARG A 694 -21.37 -10.41 -23.30
CA ARG A 694 -22.81 -10.11 -23.39
C ARG A 694 -23.29 -9.10 -22.35
N GLU A 695 -22.62 -8.99 -21.20
CA GLU A 695 -22.97 -8.07 -20.12
C GLU A 695 -23.01 -6.62 -20.60
N VAL A 696 -22.09 -6.22 -21.48
CA VAL A 696 -22.04 -4.85 -22.02
C VAL A 696 -23.33 -4.53 -22.78
N HIS A 697 -23.78 -5.47 -23.61
CA HIS A 697 -25.02 -5.33 -24.37
C HIS A 697 -26.25 -5.32 -23.46
N GLU A 698 -26.33 -6.25 -22.51
CA GLU A 698 -27.46 -6.36 -21.58
C GLU A 698 -27.58 -5.12 -20.68
N LYS A 699 -26.45 -4.60 -20.17
CA LYS A 699 -26.45 -3.35 -19.41
C LYS A 699 -26.90 -2.15 -20.23
N CYS A 700 -26.38 -2.00 -21.46
CA CYS A 700 -26.83 -0.93 -22.35
C CYS A 700 -28.35 -0.99 -22.56
N ALA A 701 -28.88 -2.16 -22.89
CA ALA A 701 -30.31 -2.35 -23.11
C ALA A 701 -31.14 -2.08 -21.83
N ASN A 702 -30.73 -2.63 -20.70
CA ASN A 702 -31.44 -2.48 -19.42
C ASN A 702 -31.45 -1.02 -18.93
N LEU A 703 -30.31 -0.33 -18.97
CA LEU A 703 -30.22 1.06 -18.53
C LEU A 703 -31.01 2.00 -19.45
N VAL A 704 -30.93 1.82 -20.76
CA VAL A 704 -31.72 2.61 -21.73
C VAL A 704 -33.21 2.37 -21.53
N SER A 705 -33.63 1.10 -21.43
CA SER A 705 -35.04 0.73 -21.22
C SER A 705 -35.61 1.28 -19.91
N ASN A 706 -34.87 1.15 -18.81
CA ASN A 706 -35.27 1.68 -17.50
C ASN A 706 -35.46 3.20 -17.53
N VAL A 707 -34.53 3.94 -18.14
CA VAL A 707 -34.65 5.40 -18.26
C VAL A 707 -35.84 5.79 -19.14
N ILE A 708 -36.02 5.15 -20.31
CA ILE A 708 -37.17 5.41 -21.19
C ILE A 708 -38.50 5.13 -20.47
N GLY A 709 -38.58 4.04 -19.71
CA GLY A 709 -39.77 3.71 -18.91
C GLY A 709 -40.08 4.78 -17.84
N LEU A 710 -39.06 5.31 -17.18
CA LEU A 710 -39.21 6.39 -16.19
C LEU A 710 -39.58 7.72 -16.83
N VAL A 711 -39.05 8.07 -18.00
CA VAL A 711 -39.44 9.30 -18.73
C VAL A 711 -40.93 9.34 -19.02
N ASN A 712 -41.53 8.17 -19.24
CA ASN A 712 -42.97 8.02 -19.52
C ASN A 712 -43.85 8.05 -18.25
N THR A 713 -43.29 7.92 -17.05
CA THR A 713 -44.04 7.74 -15.80
C THR A 713 -43.74 8.82 -14.74
N ASP A 714 -42.48 9.20 -14.55
CA ASP A 714 -42.02 10.25 -13.63
C ASP A 714 -40.78 10.97 -14.19
N LYS A 715 -41.00 12.19 -14.71
CA LYS A 715 -39.95 13.00 -15.33
C LYS A 715 -38.85 13.45 -14.35
N ALA A 716 -39.16 13.62 -13.06
CA ALA A 716 -38.18 14.07 -12.08
C ALA A 716 -37.24 12.92 -11.69
N GLN A 717 -37.80 11.72 -11.50
CA GLN A 717 -37.03 10.51 -11.24
C GLN A 717 -36.21 10.08 -12.47
N ALA A 718 -36.72 10.31 -13.68
CA ALA A 718 -36.02 10.03 -14.92
C ALA A 718 -34.70 10.81 -15.07
N THR A 719 -34.63 12.05 -14.60
CA THR A 719 -33.39 12.85 -14.66
C THR A 719 -32.29 12.28 -13.76
N ASP A 720 -32.63 11.89 -12.53
CA ASP A 720 -31.67 11.27 -11.61
C ASP A 720 -31.22 9.87 -12.10
N ALA A 721 -32.18 9.04 -12.52
CA ALA A 721 -31.90 7.72 -13.08
C ALA A 721 -31.04 7.81 -14.35
N GLY A 722 -31.30 8.79 -15.21
CA GLY A 722 -30.51 9.06 -16.42
C GLY A 722 -29.07 9.44 -16.11
N ALA A 723 -28.84 10.31 -15.13
CA ALA A 723 -27.49 10.69 -14.70
C ALA A 723 -26.71 9.48 -14.16
N LYS A 724 -27.33 8.66 -13.31
CA LYS A 724 -26.74 7.42 -12.77
C LYS A 724 -26.43 6.41 -13.86
N ALA A 725 -27.33 6.24 -14.83
CA ALA A 725 -27.15 5.33 -15.95
C ALA A 725 -25.97 5.75 -16.84
N ILE A 726 -25.84 7.06 -17.15
CA ILE A 726 -24.70 7.58 -17.91
C ILE A 726 -23.39 7.33 -17.16
N ALA A 727 -23.33 7.62 -15.86
CA ALA A 727 -22.14 7.38 -15.05
C ALA A 727 -21.72 5.90 -15.06
N ALA A 728 -22.70 4.98 -14.95
CA ALA A 728 -22.44 3.54 -15.03
C ALA A 728 -21.88 3.11 -16.40
N LEU A 729 -22.44 3.61 -17.51
CA LEU A 729 -21.93 3.31 -18.86
C LEU A 729 -20.53 3.89 -19.08
N GLN A 730 -20.26 5.10 -18.59
CA GLN A 730 -18.93 5.72 -18.67
C GLN A 730 -17.87 4.95 -17.87
N SER A 731 -18.25 4.38 -16.71
CA SER A 731 -17.38 3.49 -15.95
C SER A 731 -16.98 2.25 -16.76
N ILE A 732 -17.94 1.63 -17.45
CA ILE A 732 -17.66 0.47 -18.34
C ILE A 732 -16.75 0.88 -19.50
N THR A 733 -16.99 2.05 -20.12
CA THR A 733 -16.11 2.59 -21.16
C THR A 733 -14.66 2.69 -20.68
N ALA A 734 -14.44 3.22 -19.47
CA ALA A 734 -13.10 3.33 -18.89
C ALA A 734 -12.44 1.96 -18.66
N ILE A 735 -13.22 0.96 -18.22
CA ILE A 735 -12.75 -0.42 -18.04
C ILE A 735 -12.27 -1.01 -19.36
N ILE A 736 -13.07 -0.91 -20.43
CA ILE A 736 -12.72 -1.43 -21.76
C ILE A 736 -11.48 -0.70 -22.29
N GLN A 737 -11.42 0.62 -22.14
CA GLN A 737 -10.25 1.40 -22.56
C GLN A 737 -8.97 1.06 -21.80
N LYS A 738 -9.07 0.65 -20.53
CA LYS A 738 -7.90 0.30 -19.70
C LYS A 738 -7.44 -1.14 -19.92
N THR A 739 -8.36 -2.09 -20.06
CA THR A 739 -8.05 -3.53 -20.08
C THR A 739 -8.13 -4.17 -21.46
N GLY A 740 -8.82 -3.54 -22.41
CA GLY A 740 -8.97 -4.03 -23.79
C GLY A 740 -7.81 -3.67 -24.73
N GLN A 741 -6.74 -3.02 -24.25
CA GLN A 741 -5.65 -2.49 -25.11
C GLN A 741 -4.69 -3.54 -25.65
N HIS A 742 -4.81 -4.81 -25.25
CA HIS A 742 -3.78 -5.79 -25.61
C HIS A 742 -3.82 -6.33 -27.03
N ASN A 743 -4.80 -5.98 -27.87
CA ASN A 743 -4.72 -6.12 -29.34
C ASN A 743 -5.81 -5.26 -29.99
N GLY A 744 -5.63 -4.84 -31.25
CA GLY A 744 -6.60 -4.05 -32.02
C GLY A 744 -7.91 -4.77 -32.34
N ASP A 745 -8.63 -5.24 -31.32
CA ASP A 745 -9.87 -6.01 -31.41
C ASP A 745 -11.00 -5.15 -31.96
N ALA A 746 -11.49 -5.50 -33.15
CA ALA A 746 -12.66 -4.89 -33.75
C ALA A 746 -13.89 -4.97 -32.83
N GLN A 747 -13.96 -6.00 -31.98
CA GLN A 747 -15.04 -6.19 -31.02
C GLN A 747 -15.02 -5.15 -29.89
N ALA A 748 -13.87 -4.85 -29.30
CA ALA A 748 -13.76 -3.82 -28.26
C ALA A 748 -14.17 -2.43 -28.80
N ARG A 749 -13.86 -2.14 -30.07
CA ARG A 749 -14.35 -0.93 -30.75
C ARG A 749 -15.86 -0.94 -30.95
N GLY A 750 -16.43 -2.08 -31.31
CA GLY A 750 -17.89 -2.25 -31.45
C GLY A 750 -18.63 -2.06 -30.12
N ASP A 751 -18.10 -2.59 -29.03
CA ASP A 751 -18.68 -2.46 -27.69
C ASP A 751 -18.56 -1.01 -27.17
N LEU A 752 -17.45 -0.32 -27.47
CA LEU A 752 -17.29 1.12 -27.19
C LEU A 752 -18.29 1.98 -27.98
N ASP A 753 -18.49 1.70 -29.27
CA ASP A 753 -19.49 2.37 -30.11
C ASP A 753 -20.93 2.12 -29.59
N LEU A 754 -21.23 0.91 -29.11
CA LEU A 754 -22.50 0.61 -28.47
C LEU A 754 -22.73 1.43 -27.20
N LEU A 755 -21.72 1.53 -26.33
CA LEU A 755 -21.78 2.32 -25.10
C LEU A 755 -22.01 3.81 -25.41
N GLU A 756 -21.31 4.33 -26.41
CA GLU A 756 -21.48 5.72 -26.87
C GLU A 756 -22.90 5.97 -27.37
N LYS A 757 -23.45 5.06 -28.18
CA LYS A 757 -24.83 5.11 -28.66
C LYS A 757 -25.85 5.04 -27.52
N ALA A 758 -25.62 4.19 -26.51
CA ALA A 758 -26.50 4.07 -25.35
C ALA A 758 -26.49 5.36 -24.50
N ILE A 759 -25.32 5.96 -24.28
CA ILE A 759 -25.19 7.25 -23.58
C ILE A 759 -25.92 8.35 -24.37
N ALA A 760 -25.73 8.41 -25.69
CA ALA A 760 -26.41 9.38 -26.56
C ALA A 760 -27.94 9.20 -26.52
N ALA A 761 -28.42 7.96 -26.52
CA ALA A 761 -29.84 7.65 -26.38
C ALA A 761 -30.39 8.15 -25.04
N ILE A 762 -29.72 7.87 -23.91
CA ILE A 762 -30.18 8.34 -22.59
C ILE A 762 -30.21 9.87 -22.53
N ARG A 763 -29.20 10.55 -23.07
CA ARG A 763 -29.13 12.02 -23.11
C ARG A 763 -30.27 12.65 -23.91
N SER A 764 -30.79 11.99 -24.94
CA SER A 764 -31.84 12.55 -25.80
C SER A 764 -33.24 12.46 -25.19
N VAL A 765 -33.48 11.51 -24.29
CA VAL A 765 -34.77 11.31 -23.61
C VAL A 765 -34.86 11.94 -22.22
N VAL A 766 -33.73 12.21 -21.55
CA VAL A 766 -33.72 12.85 -20.24
C VAL A 766 -33.93 14.37 -20.37
N PRO A 767 -34.95 14.97 -19.73
CA PRO A 767 -35.16 16.41 -19.80
C PRO A 767 -33.98 17.16 -19.15
N THR A 768 -33.40 18.11 -19.88
CA THR A 768 -32.37 19.00 -19.36
C THR A 768 -32.97 19.87 -18.26
N LYS A 769 -32.30 19.97 -17.10
CA LYS A 769 -32.63 20.99 -16.09
C LYS A 769 -32.53 22.36 -16.79
N GLN A 770 -33.67 22.97 -17.11
CA GLN A 770 -33.71 24.40 -17.33
C GLN A 770 -33.31 25.05 -16.01
N VAL A 771 -32.10 25.62 -15.97
CA VAL A 771 -31.72 26.60 -14.97
C VAL A 771 -32.65 27.79 -15.23
N SER A 772 -33.70 27.93 -14.41
CA SER A 772 -34.48 29.15 -14.35
C SER A 772 -33.54 30.29 -13.97
N GLY A 773 -33.40 31.25 -14.89
CA GLY A 773 -32.57 32.45 -14.72
C GLY A 773 -33.11 33.44 -13.71
#